data_AF-A0A444UUT5-F1
#
_entry.id   AF-A0A444UUT5-F1
#
_cell.length_a   1.000
_cell.length_b   1.000
_cell.length_c   1.000
_cell.angle_alpha   90.00
_cell.angle_beta   90.00
_cell.angle_gamma   90.00
#
_symmetry.space_group_name_H-M   'P 1'
#
loop_
_entity.id
_entity.type
_entity.pdbx_description
1 polymer ?
#
loop_
_entity_poly.entity_id
_entity_poly.type
_entity_poly.pdbx_seq_one_letter_code
_entity_poly.pdbx_strand_id
1 'polypeptide(L)'
;MLMACRTFEKQIADESQRSKSLNDLIFQTRSQINTLERIIPTVEPKIITKEVKKVEQDPMLINESARLRTALEEERNSTSNLLKEFTNLQLRFTQVDVMKQKVEIKEIVKEIFQVDPETERELVRLRRELQDSTKQREQLEVDINKVMVDLNALRSQPPKVEIKEVNQEVVKLEKSPETLREIERMKQQLERQNSSYNSSYELLLRMRKERDEWKVEKSKVETKLVTKEVIRYENDPLLEKEADRLRRELRDEGQQRRATEEKVFDLQNTYILLERQKPQEKVVVQEVTRLQKDPRQAMEHEKLSRSLDEEVKTRRKLELEVQQLRALVEEKERILNQQDDRSKKIQVEMELRQIKTRITEINSAPPPIEENIIMEEVLKVERDPHLEKVSSSLRGELEKERNDILRLEREFRNIQIKVEVLTREKSMEKTVYKEVIRVEKDRLVEGERTRIRDQLNQERNTRRDAEDELQRLSDRLNRLENTRSSISREEAMLIQTRDALRRDKEAVEKDLKMLDMEKQHMSISYQQHSKLMSERSLVSREKSIKMETEMMRLEQDILQEKDKLRQRELTLRELLEKLKNEEKQNEMHMYESNLSTKISIFDPDTGKNMSPYEAYKRGLIDYSQYIILQEQECDWEEITTRSSGEQMLLDKKSGKQYSIDEALRQNRVTPEQVRRFREGKLHIAEFALLVAGETKPKPIAPLLSSTTHLQNFSYQSGTVSSSQQEDNFPIAGIYDPSTDTTMSVRSAVTRKLIDPITGQKLLEMQAATGGIIDISTRDRYSVHKAAERSLIDNAQLQRLLNAQKAFTGVEDPVTKNQLSVGEAVQKGWMPRDNGMRYMEAQYLTGGLVDPKQAGRIDLQDAVTRKMIDGSMARELQEDVNYAKDLIDPVTKEKINYKEAMDRCHTDEHTGLLLLPASSNSQSYATYRPVNKLSNTLYSSLNY
;
A
#
# COMPACT_ATOMS: atom_id res chain seq x y z
N MET A 1 50.23 -8.57 -54.19
CA MET A 1 50.83 -9.91 -53.95
C MET A 1 52.24 -9.82 -53.34
N LEU A 2 53.24 -9.24 -54.02
CA LEU A 2 54.63 -9.14 -53.52
C LEU A 2 54.78 -8.56 -52.09
N MET A 3 54.04 -7.51 -51.73
CA MET A 3 54.04 -6.97 -50.36
C MET A 3 53.54 -7.97 -49.31
N ALA A 4 52.50 -8.76 -49.64
CA ALA A 4 51.96 -9.78 -48.75
C ALA A 4 52.94 -10.95 -48.56
N CYS A 5 53.66 -11.33 -49.62
CA CYS A 5 54.71 -12.35 -49.52
C CYS A 5 55.84 -11.87 -48.60
N ARG A 6 56.29 -10.61 -48.73
CA ARG A 6 57.31 -10.03 -47.84
C ARG A 6 56.85 -9.90 -46.38
N THR A 7 55.58 -9.58 -46.13
CA THR A 7 55.06 -9.58 -44.74
C THR A 7 54.98 -10.99 -44.17
N PHE A 8 54.61 -12.00 -44.97
CA PHE A 8 54.63 -13.39 -44.52
C PHE A 8 56.05 -13.93 -44.33
N GLU A 9 57.02 -13.62 -45.19
CA GLU A 9 58.44 -13.93 -44.95
C GLU A 9 58.93 -13.31 -43.65
N LYS A 10 58.55 -12.06 -43.36
CA LYS A 10 58.94 -11.38 -42.12
C LYS A 10 58.29 -12.03 -40.89
N GLN A 11 57.01 -12.39 -40.96
CA GLN A 11 56.32 -13.13 -39.89
C GLN A 11 56.91 -14.53 -39.68
N ILE A 12 57.27 -15.24 -40.75
CA ILE A 12 57.95 -16.56 -40.66
C ILE A 12 59.35 -16.40 -40.07
N ALA A 13 60.08 -15.32 -40.40
CA ALA A 13 61.37 -15.03 -39.79
C ALA A 13 61.25 -14.68 -38.30
N ASP A 14 60.28 -13.84 -37.93
CA ASP A 14 60.00 -13.46 -36.53
C ASP A 14 59.54 -14.69 -35.71
N GLU A 15 58.70 -15.56 -36.27
CA GLU A 15 58.24 -16.79 -35.61
C GLU A 15 59.34 -17.87 -35.57
N SER A 16 60.24 -17.92 -36.58
CA SER A 16 61.46 -18.74 -36.54
C SER A 16 62.43 -18.26 -35.47
N GLN A 17 62.56 -16.94 -35.29
CA GLN A 17 63.40 -16.34 -34.26
C GLN A 17 62.81 -16.54 -32.85
N ARG A 18 61.47 -16.49 -32.71
CA ARG A 18 60.78 -16.97 -31.51
C ARG A 18 61.02 -18.45 -31.26
N SER A 19 60.87 -19.30 -32.27
CA SER A 19 61.10 -20.75 -32.13
C SER A 19 62.54 -21.04 -31.71
N LYS A 20 63.53 -20.30 -32.21
CA LYS A 20 64.91 -20.36 -31.72
C LYS A 20 65.03 -19.92 -30.28
N SER A 21 64.55 -18.74 -29.90
CA SER A 21 64.66 -18.25 -28.52
C SER A 21 63.93 -19.16 -27.51
N LEU A 22 62.83 -19.79 -27.92
CA LEU A 22 62.08 -20.77 -27.12
C LEU A 22 62.83 -22.10 -27.02
N ASN A 23 63.47 -22.57 -28.09
CA ASN A 23 64.37 -23.73 -28.05
C ASN A 23 65.62 -23.47 -27.21
N ASP A 24 66.20 -22.27 -27.26
CA ASP A 24 67.32 -21.85 -26.41
C ASP A 24 66.91 -21.80 -24.94
N LEU A 25 65.70 -21.31 -24.64
CA LEU A 25 65.10 -21.34 -23.30
C LEU A 25 64.82 -22.77 -22.83
N ILE A 26 64.31 -23.64 -23.71
CA ILE A 26 64.13 -25.07 -23.41
C ILE A 26 65.49 -25.76 -23.21
N PHE A 27 66.53 -25.38 -23.96
CA PHE A 27 67.88 -25.91 -23.78
C PHE A 27 68.52 -25.43 -22.47
N GLN A 28 68.36 -24.16 -22.11
CA GLN A 28 68.74 -23.65 -20.78
C GLN A 28 67.97 -24.36 -19.67
N THR A 29 66.65 -24.52 -19.81
CA THR A 29 65.81 -25.18 -18.79
C THR A 29 66.18 -26.66 -18.69
N ARG A 30 66.44 -27.36 -19.81
CA ARG A 30 66.94 -28.75 -19.80
C ARG A 30 68.36 -28.86 -19.29
N SER A 31 69.21 -27.85 -19.48
CA SER A 31 70.54 -27.80 -18.87
C SER A 31 70.42 -27.59 -17.36
N GLN A 32 69.53 -26.71 -16.90
CA GLN A 32 69.23 -26.48 -15.49
C GLN A 32 68.63 -27.73 -14.84
N ILE A 33 67.68 -28.40 -15.50
CA ILE A 33 67.12 -29.68 -15.07
C ILE A 33 68.24 -30.74 -15.04
N ASN A 34 69.07 -30.90 -16.07
CA ASN A 34 70.20 -31.84 -16.02
C ASN A 34 71.25 -31.51 -14.95
N THR A 35 71.46 -30.23 -14.59
CA THR A 35 72.31 -29.90 -13.44
C THR A 35 71.62 -30.24 -12.12
N LEU A 36 70.33 -29.98 -11.98
CA LEU A 36 69.54 -30.34 -10.80
C LEU A 36 69.44 -31.86 -10.64
N GLU A 37 69.19 -32.61 -11.72
CA GLU A 37 69.16 -34.07 -11.77
C GLU A 37 70.54 -34.72 -11.62
N ARG A 38 71.64 -34.00 -11.86
CA ARG A 38 72.99 -34.42 -11.41
C ARG A 38 73.25 -34.14 -9.92
N ILE A 39 72.60 -33.12 -9.35
CA ILE A 39 72.73 -32.77 -7.92
C ILE A 39 71.85 -33.71 -7.07
N ILE A 40 70.63 -34.03 -7.50
CA ILE A 40 69.65 -34.84 -6.77
C ILE A 40 70.20 -36.20 -6.25
N PRO A 41 71.02 -36.97 -7.00
CA PRO A 41 71.55 -38.25 -6.53
C PRO A 41 72.84 -38.17 -5.70
N THR A 42 73.43 -36.98 -5.51
CA THR A 42 74.76 -36.81 -4.88
C THR A 42 74.75 -36.05 -3.55
N VAL A 43 73.57 -35.63 -3.06
CA VAL A 43 73.42 -34.99 -1.75
C VAL A 43 73.21 -36.06 -0.67
N GLU A 44 74.30 -36.41 0.02
CA GLU A 44 74.26 -37.05 1.34
C GLU A 44 74.18 -35.97 2.48
N PRO A 45 74.56 -36.17 3.77
CA PRO A 45 73.56 -36.19 4.84
C PRO A 45 73.85 -35.22 6.04
N LYS A 46 73.06 -35.36 7.13
CA LYS A 46 73.36 -35.01 8.55
C LYS A 46 73.46 -33.54 9.05
N ILE A 47 72.67 -33.27 10.11
CA ILE A 47 72.95 -32.61 11.42
C ILE A 47 73.88 -31.36 11.48
N ILE A 48 73.39 -30.24 12.09
CA ILE A 48 74.05 -29.32 13.07
C ILE A 48 73.25 -27.97 13.20
N THR A 49 73.48 -27.17 14.25
CA THR A 49 72.87 -25.83 14.54
C THR A 49 73.78 -24.66 14.07
N LYS A 50 73.36 -23.39 13.95
CA LYS A 50 72.24 -22.60 14.53
C LYS A 50 71.93 -21.35 13.65
N GLU A 51 70.94 -20.55 14.08
CA GLU A 51 70.62 -19.12 13.76
C GLU A 51 71.31 -18.40 12.56
N VAL A 52 70.50 -17.76 11.69
CA VAL A 52 70.34 -16.27 11.59
C VAL A 52 69.33 -15.85 10.48
N LYS A 53 68.43 -14.91 10.82
CA LYS A 53 67.62 -13.98 9.98
C LYS A 53 66.64 -14.52 8.91
N LYS A 54 65.41 -14.75 9.39
CA LYS A 54 64.11 -14.22 8.87
C LYS A 54 63.86 -14.32 7.35
N VAL A 55 63.24 -15.44 6.94
CA VAL A 55 62.32 -15.43 5.80
C VAL A 55 61.07 -14.68 6.23
N GLU A 56 60.82 -13.50 5.67
CA GLU A 56 59.54 -12.82 5.82
C GLU A 56 58.50 -13.51 4.93
N GLN A 57 57.77 -14.46 5.52
CA GLN A 57 56.41 -14.74 5.07
C GLN A 57 55.58 -13.48 5.26
N ASP A 58 54.73 -13.16 4.27
CA ASP A 58 53.91 -11.93 4.28
C ASP A 58 53.16 -11.77 5.62
N PRO A 59 53.36 -10.67 6.37
CA PRO A 59 52.76 -10.53 7.70
C PRO A 59 51.23 -10.52 7.62
N MET A 60 50.66 -10.05 6.50
CA MET A 60 49.23 -10.16 6.23
C MET A 60 48.79 -11.61 6.06
N LEU A 61 49.52 -12.44 5.30
CA LEU A 61 49.14 -13.84 5.06
C LEU A 61 49.32 -14.71 6.32
N ILE A 62 50.36 -14.46 7.13
CA ILE A 62 50.48 -15.11 8.45
C ILE A 62 49.32 -14.69 9.33
N ASN A 63 49.05 -13.39 9.47
CA ASN A 63 48.01 -12.87 10.35
C ASN A 63 46.61 -13.28 9.90
N GLU A 64 46.36 -13.38 8.59
CA GLU A 64 45.12 -13.92 8.03
C GLU A 64 45.02 -15.43 8.25
N SER A 65 46.07 -16.21 7.99
CA SER A 65 46.04 -17.65 8.27
C SER A 65 45.99 -17.97 9.78
N ALA A 66 46.46 -17.07 10.63
CA ALA A 66 46.34 -17.13 12.08
C ALA A 66 44.91 -16.76 12.50
N ARG A 67 44.34 -15.67 11.96
CA ARG A 67 42.97 -15.22 12.23
C ARG A 67 41.92 -16.20 11.70
N LEU A 68 42.17 -16.85 10.56
CA LEU A 68 41.34 -17.94 10.04
C LEU A 68 41.50 -19.21 10.89
N ARG A 69 42.69 -19.48 11.43
CA ARG A 69 42.88 -20.58 12.40
C ARG A 69 42.22 -20.30 13.75
N THR A 70 42.30 -19.08 14.28
CA THR A 70 41.59 -18.71 15.51
C THR A 70 40.10 -18.68 15.28
N ALA A 71 39.59 -18.12 14.17
CA ALA A 71 38.16 -18.16 13.84
C ALA A 71 37.65 -19.60 13.63
N LEU A 72 38.43 -20.47 12.96
CA LEU A 72 38.05 -21.87 12.77
C LEU A 72 38.17 -22.70 14.08
N GLU A 73 39.07 -22.32 14.98
CA GLU A 73 39.18 -22.90 16.32
C GLU A 73 38.12 -22.33 17.28
N GLU A 74 37.71 -21.07 17.13
CA GLU A 74 36.59 -20.44 17.82
C GLU A 74 35.26 -21.03 17.35
N GLU A 75 35.11 -21.33 16.05
CA GLU A 75 33.96 -22.06 15.50
C GLU A 75 33.98 -23.53 15.89
N ARG A 76 35.14 -24.19 15.96
CA ARG A 76 35.26 -25.55 16.53
C ARG A 76 34.97 -25.58 18.02
N ASN A 77 35.39 -24.58 18.77
CA ASN A 77 35.06 -24.47 20.18
C ASN A 77 33.61 -24.05 20.39
N SER A 78 33.03 -23.23 19.52
CA SER A 78 31.62 -22.86 19.55
C SER A 78 30.73 -24.05 19.18
N THR A 79 31.06 -24.81 18.13
CA THR A 79 30.36 -26.07 17.80
C THR A 79 30.58 -27.16 18.85
N SER A 80 31.77 -27.27 19.45
CA SER A 80 32.05 -28.15 20.60
C SER A 80 31.25 -27.72 21.84
N ASN A 81 31.11 -26.41 22.07
CA ASN A 81 30.33 -25.87 23.18
C ASN A 81 28.82 -25.97 22.90
N LEU A 82 28.34 -25.77 21.67
CA LEU A 82 26.97 -26.08 21.25
C LEU A 82 26.70 -27.58 21.32
N LEU A 83 27.67 -28.46 21.06
CA LEU A 83 27.52 -29.90 21.28
C LEU A 83 27.47 -30.24 22.78
N LYS A 84 28.25 -29.57 23.63
CA LYS A 84 28.16 -29.68 25.10
C LYS A 84 26.86 -29.08 25.64
N GLU A 85 26.37 -28.00 25.07
CA GLU A 85 25.10 -27.36 25.42
C GLU A 85 23.93 -28.18 24.92
N PHE A 86 23.99 -28.75 23.71
CA PHE A 86 23.00 -29.67 23.17
C PHE A 86 22.96 -30.98 23.97
N THR A 87 24.11 -31.57 24.32
CA THR A 87 24.15 -32.75 25.20
C THR A 87 23.74 -32.40 26.63
N ASN A 88 24.03 -31.21 27.15
CA ASN A 88 23.47 -30.71 28.41
C ASN A 88 21.98 -30.38 28.32
N LEU A 89 21.46 -29.97 27.17
CA LEU A 89 20.03 -29.75 26.93
C LEU A 89 19.31 -31.08 26.79
N GLN A 90 19.94 -32.09 26.18
CA GLN A 90 19.44 -33.45 26.08
C GLN A 90 19.49 -34.16 27.44
N LEU A 91 20.55 -33.92 28.24
CA LEU A 91 20.62 -34.31 29.66
C LEU A 91 19.59 -33.55 30.52
N ARG A 92 19.35 -32.26 30.27
CA ARG A 92 18.28 -31.51 30.93
C ARG A 92 16.90 -31.95 30.49
N PHE A 93 16.71 -32.32 29.22
CA PHE A 93 15.41 -32.77 28.70
C PHE A 93 15.09 -34.17 29.23
N THR A 94 16.09 -35.06 29.28
CA THR A 94 15.94 -36.36 29.96
C THR A 94 15.82 -36.20 31.48
N GLN A 95 16.52 -35.25 32.11
CA GLN A 95 16.26 -34.89 33.52
C GLN A 95 14.88 -34.28 33.71
N VAL A 96 14.33 -33.52 32.77
CA VAL A 96 12.97 -32.96 32.81
C VAL A 96 11.91 -34.03 32.57
N ASP A 97 12.16 -35.01 31.70
CA ASP A 97 11.29 -36.18 31.53
C ASP A 97 11.41 -37.19 32.68
N VAL A 98 12.52 -37.19 33.44
CA VAL A 98 12.66 -37.94 34.71
C VAL A 98 12.12 -37.14 35.91
N MET A 99 12.17 -35.79 35.86
CA MET A 99 11.53 -34.86 36.82
C MET A 99 10.02 -34.74 36.57
N LYS A 100 9.53 -35.11 35.38
CA LYS A 100 8.19 -35.68 35.18
C LYS A 100 8.11 -37.05 35.84
N GLN A 101 8.38 -37.10 37.14
CA GLN A 101 7.81 -38.13 37.97
C GLN A 101 6.29 -38.06 37.79
N LYS A 102 5.72 -39.13 37.26
CA LYS A 102 4.38 -39.52 37.65
C LYS A 102 4.42 -39.72 39.17
N VAL A 103 3.97 -38.71 39.91
CA VAL A 103 3.60 -38.89 41.31
C VAL A 103 2.11 -39.15 41.33
N GLU A 104 1.75 -40.43 41.51
CA GLU A 104 0.47 -40.78 42.09
C GLU A 104 0.44 -40.21 43.51
N ILE A 105 -0.43 -39.25 43.80
CA ILE A 105 -0.88 -39.00 45.16
C ILE A 105 -2.32 -39.48 45.26
N LYS A 106 -2.51 -40.52 46.08
CA LYS A 106 -3.82 -40.96 46.55
C LYS A 106 -4.40 -39.86 47.43
N GLU A 107 -5.41 -39.16 46.97
CA GLU A 107 -6.40 -38.58 47.89
C GLU A 107 -7.51 -39.61 48.07
N ILE A 108 -7.63 -40.16 49.28
CA ILE A 108 -8.75 -41.02 49.64
C ILE A 108 -9.92 -40.11 49.98
N VAL A 109 -10.67 -39.72 48.96
CA VAL A 109 -12.12 -39.65 49.10
C VAL A 109 -12.62 -41.08 49.01
N LYS A 110 -13.40 -41.53 50.00
CA LYS A 110 -14.01 -42.87 49.97
C LYS A 110 -15.17 -42.90 48.97
N GLU A 111 -14.86 -43.15 47.71
CA GLU A 111 -15.77 -43.79 46.77
C GLU A 111 -15.17 -45.14 46.36
N ILE A 112 -15.86 -46.23 46.70
CA ILE A 112 -15.39 -47.59 46.43
C ILE A 112 -15.77 -47.95 45.00
N PHE A 113 -14.85 -47.73 44.07
CA PHE A 113 -14.89 -48.36 42.75
C PHE A 113 -13.83 -49.46 42.69
N GLN A 114 -14.29 -50.71 42.70
CA GLN A 114 -13.47 -51.91 42.72
C GLN A 114 -13.05 -52.25 41.28
N VAL A 115 -11.76 -52.10 40.95
CA VAL A 115 -11.20 -52.57 39.68
C VAL A 115 -10.95 -54.07 39.78
N ASP A 116 -11.26 -54.82 38.72
CA ASP A 116 -11.28 -56.28 38.78
C ASP A 116 -9.87 -56.87 39.03
N PRO A 117 -9.70 -57.85 39.95
CA PRO A 117 -8.38 -58.38 40.33
C PRO A 117 -7.62 -59.13 39.22
N GLU A 118 -8.24 -59.36 38.07
CA GLU A 118 -7.59 -59.97 36.90
C GLU A 118 -6.84 -58.90 36.08
N THR A 119 -7.44 -57.73 35.89
CA THR A 119 -6.85 -56.59 35.17
C THR A 119 -5.51 -56.13 35.74
N GLU A 120 -5.35 -56.08 37.07
CA GLU A 120 -4.05 -55.74 37.68
C GLU A 120 -2.99 -56.83 37.47
N ARG A 121 -3.39 -58.11 37.51
CA ARG A 121 -2.47 -59.25 37.32
C ARG A 121 -1.97 -59.32 35.88
N GLU A 122 -2.82 -59.05 34.90
CA GLU A 122 -2.39 -58.91 33.50
C GLU A 122 -1.46 -57.70 33.29
N LEU A 123 -1.76 -56.55 33.92
CA LEU A 123 -0.93 -55.34 33.77
C LEU A 123 0.48 -55.53 34.38
N VAL A 124 0.59 -56.27 35.50
CA VAL A 124 1.88 -56.69 36.07
C VAL A 124 2.61 -57.70 35.18
N ARG A 125 1.88 -58.67 34.60
CA ARG A 125 2.43 -59.65 33.66
C ARG A 125 2.99 -58.98 32.40
N LEU A 126 2.21 -58.10 31.77
CA LEU A 126 2.61 -57.35 30.57
C LEU A 126 3.81 -56.42 30.84
N ARG A 127 3.90 -55.81 32.03
CA ARG A 127 5.10 -55.04 32.43
C ARG A 127 6.35 -55.92 32.56
N ARG A 128 6.21 -57.17 33.04
CA ARG A 128 7.33 -58.12 33.14
C ARG A 128 7.73 -58.65 31.77
N GLU A 129 6.77 -59.05 30.93
CA GLU A 129 7.02 -59.47 29.55
C GLU A 129 7.65 -58.34 28.71
N LEU A 130 7.28 -57.08 28.94
CA LEU A 130 7.93 -55.91 28.33
C LEU A 130 9.39 -55.74 28.82
N GLN A 131 9.65 -55.86 30.13
CA GLN A 131 11.02 -55.80 30.66
C GLN A 131 11.92 -56.91 30.14
N ASP A 132 11.40 -58.14 30.05
CA ASP A 132 12.19 -59.27 29.56
C ASP A 132 12.39 -59.18 28.04
N SER A 133 11.43 -58.63 27.29
CA SER A 133 11.60 -58.26 25.88
C SER A 133 12.67 -57.16 25.68
N THR A 134 12.74 -56.15 26.56
CA THR A 134 13.79 -55.12 26.47
C THR A 134 15.19 -55.71 26.74
N LYS A 135 15.33 -56.61 27.71
CA LYS A 135 16.60 -57.32 27.96
C LYS A 135 17.00 -58.20 26.79
N GLN A 136 16.05 -58.95 26.20
CA GLN A 136 16.31 -59.75 25.00
C GLN A 136 16.79 -58.87 23.84
N ARG A 137 16.21 -57.67 23.66
CA ARG A 137 16.65 -56.72 22.65
C ARG A 137 18.07 -56.20 22.89
N GLU A 138 18.42 -55.89 24.14
CA GLU A 138 19.78 -55.50 24.54
C GLU A 138 20.79 -56.66 24.33
N GLN A 139 20.41 -57.90 24.66
CA GLN A 139 21.20 -59.10 24.36
C GLN A 139 21.46 -59.24 22.86
N LEU A 140 20.40 -59.09 22.04
CA LEU A 140 20.50 -59.18 20.58
C LEU A 140 21.34 -58.05 19.99
N GLU A 141 21.27 -56.82 20.51
CA GLU A 141 22.17 -55.73 20.10
C GLU A 141 23.64 -56.05 20.43
N VAL A 142 23.93 -56.64 21.59
CA VAL A 142 25.29 -57.10 21.93
C VAL A 142 25.76 -58.23 21.00
N ASP A 143 24.91 -59.19 20.68
CA ASP A 143 25.29 -60.30 19.79
C ASP A 143 25.40 -59.86 18.32
N ILE A 144 24.58 -58.93 17.84
CA ILE A 144 24.74 -58.27 16.52
C ILE A 144 26.11 -57.56 16.46
N ASN A 145 26.52 -56.86 17.53
CA ASN A 145 27.83 -56.22 17.57
C ASN A 145 28.99 -57.23 17.53
N LYS A 146 28.89 -58.38 18.22
CA LYS A 146 29.87 -59.48 18.09
C LYS A 146 29.92 -60.01 16.66
N VAL A 147 28.76 -60.34 16.08
CA VAL A 147 28.67 -60.85 14.70
C VAL A 147 29.24 -59.85 13.70
N MET A 148 29.05 -58.53 13.89
CA MET A 148 29.70 -57.52 13.03
C MET A 148 31.22 -57.51 13.17
N VAL A 149 31.77 -57.69 14.38
CA VAL A 149 33.22 -57.82 14.59
C VAL A 149 33.75 -59.09 13.92
N ASP A 150 33.07 -60.22 14.08
CA ASP A 150 33.44 -61.50 13.46
C ASP A 150 33.34 -61.45 11.92
N LEU A 151 32.31 -60.79 11.36
CA LEU A 151 32.14 -60.60 9.92
C LEU A 151 33.23 -59.69 9.33
N ASN A 152 33.68 -58.68 10.08
CA ASN A 152 34.83 -57.84 9.72
C ASN A 152 36.17 -58.60 9.83
N ALA A 153 36.32 -59.51 10.80
CA ALA A 153 37.45 -60.43 10.89
C ALA A 153 37.47 -61.45 9.73
N LEU A 154 36.31 -61.99 9.35
CA LEU A 154 36.15 -62.88 8.20
C LEU A 154 36.42 -62.16 6.86
N ARG A 155 35.97 -60.90 6.73
CA ARG A 155 36.26 -60.04 5.55
C ARG A 155 37.72 -59.65 5.41
N SER A 156 38.53 -59.72 6.46
CA SER A 156 39.96 -59.39 6.42
C SER A 156 40.87 -60.60 6.22
N GLN A 157 40.31 -61.82 6.09
CA GLN A 157 41.08 -62.99 5.66
C GLN A 157 41.15 -63.09 4.12
N PRO A 158 42.35 -63.27 3.52
CA PRO A 158 42.48 -63.47 2.08
C PRO A 158 41.95 -64.86 1.66
N PRO A 159 41.30 -64.97 0.48
CA PRO A 159 40.71 -66.23 0.03
C PRO A 159 41.78 -67.27 -0.31
N LYS A 160 41.65 -68.48 0.24
CA LYS A 160 42.41 -69.66 -0.21
C LYS A 160 41.78 -70.24 -1.48
N VAL A 161 42.60 -70.43 -2.51
CA VAL A 161 42.22 -71.11 -3.75
C VAL A 161 42.74 -72.54 -3.69
N GLU A 162 41.84 -73.52 -3.81
CA GLU A 162 42.20 -74.91 -4.10
C GLU A 162 41.60 -75.32 -5.46
N ILE A 163 42.39 -76.06 -6.23
CA ILE A 163 42.13 -76.45 -7.63
C ILE A 163 42.05 -77.98 -7.68
N LYS A 164 41.22 -78.52 -8.60
CA LYS A 164 41.05 -79.93 -9.05
C LYS A 164 39.69 -80.54 -8.71
N GLU A 165 39.13 -81.46 -9.49
CA GLU A 165 39.19 -81.74 -10.94
C GLU A 165 37.94 -82.59 -11.28
N VAL A 166 37.49 -82.60 -12.53
CA VAL A 166 36.22 -83.24 -12.93
C VAL A 166 36.36 -84.76 -13.04
N ASN A 167 35.37 -85.53 -12.56
CA ASN A 167 34.83 -86.72 -13.22
C ASN A 167 33.44 -87.11 -12.68
N GLN A 168 32.66 -87.81 -13.50
CA GLN A 168 31.21 -88.05 -13.31
C GLN A 168 30.90 -89.35 -12.57
N GLU A 169 29.84 -89.35 -11.75
CA GLU A 169 28.91 -90.50 -11.67
C GLU A 169 27.52 -90.06 -11.17
N VAL A 170 26.46 -90.73 -11.62
CA VAL A 170 25.06 -90.34 -11.38
C VAL A 170 24.38 -91.34 -10.44
N VAL A 171 23.88 -90.86 -9.29
CA VAL A 171 22.91 -91.60 -8.46
C VAL A 171 21.79 -90.65 -8.01
N LYS A 172 20.54 -91.00 -8.32
CA LYS A 172 19.35 -90.32 -7.80
C LYS A 172 19.11 -90.72 -6.35
N LEU A 173 18.81 -89.74 -5.49
CA LEU A 173 18.41 -89.97 -4.10
C LEU A 173 16.98 -89.47 -3.90
N GLU A 174 16.03 -90.40 -3.74
CA GLU A 174 14.68 -90.07 -3.31
C GLU A 174 14.70 -89.67 -1.82
N LYS A 175 14.07 -88.55 -1.48
CA LYS A 175 14.01 -88.06 -0.09
C LYS A 175 12.98 -88.85 0.70
N SER A 176 13.31 -89.23 1.93
CA SER A 176 12.47 -90.09 2.76
C SER A 176 11.08 -89.48 3.04
N PRO A 177 10.02 -90.30 3.12
CA PRO A 177 8.64 -89.81 3.27
C PRO A 177 8.39 -89.01 4.58
N GLU A 178 9.28 -89.15 5.56
CA GLU A 178 9.26 -88.36 6.80
C GLU A 178 9.62 -86.90 6.54
N THR A 179 10.64 -86.63 5.71
CA THR A 179 11.00 -85.25 5.34
C THR A 179 9.89 -84.56 4.55
N LEU A 180 9.15 -85.30 3.71
CA LEU A 180 7.98 -84.76 3.01
C LEU A 180 6.84 -84.42 3.98
N ARG A 181 6.54 -85.28 4.96
CA ARG A 181 5.54 -84.99 6.01
C ARG A 181 5.93 -83.80 6.88
N GLU A 182 7.20 -83.63 7.18
CA GLU A 182 7.68 -82.50 7.98
C GLU A 182 7.62 -81.18 7.19
N ILE A 183 7.98 -81.20 5.89
CA ILE A 183 7.78 -80.07 4.97
C ILE A 183 6.28 -79.72 4.84
N GLU A 184 5.40 -80.71 4.69
CA GLU A 184 3.94 -80.51 4.62
C GLU A 184 3.40 -79.87 5.91
N ARG A 185 3.87 -80.32 7.07
CA ARG A 185 3.50 -79.77 8.38
C ARG A 185 3.96 -78.33 8.56
N MET A 186 5.20 -78.02 8.16
CA MET A 186 5.74 -76.65 8.16
C MET A 186 4.99 -75.75 7.18
N LYS A 187 4.60 -76.27 6.01
CA LYS A 187 3.80 -75.53 5.02
C LYS A 187 2.40 -75.19 5.55
N GLN A 188 1.72 -76.15 6.18
CA GLN A 188 0.43 -75.90 6.86
C GLN A 188 0.55 -74.90 8.02
N GLN A 189 1.67 -74.90 8.75
CA GLN A 189 1.93 -73.92 9.80
C GLN A 189 2.15 -72.51 9.23
N LEU A 190 2.85 -72.39 8.10
CA LEU A 190 3.04 -71.14 7.37
C LEU A 190 1.71 -70.59 6.82
N GLU A 191 0.86 -71.44 6.23
CA GLU A 191 -0.46 -71.06 5.71
C GLU A 191 -1.39 -70.54 6.83
N ARG A 192 -1.35 -71.14 8.03
CA ARG A 192 -2.09 -70.65 9.20
C ARG A 192 -1.58 -69.29 9.68
N GLN A 193 -0.26 -69.09 9.76
CA GLN A 193 0.30 -67.80 10.14
C GLN A 193 0.00 -66.71 9.10
N ASN A 194 0.07 -67.02 7.81
CA ASN A 194 -0.26 -66.09 6.73
C ASN A 194 -1.76 -65.71 6.74
N SER A 195 -2.64 -66.68 7.02
CA SER A 195 -4.09 -66.42 7.17
C SER A 195 -4.38 -65.52 8.39
N SER A 196 -3.69 -65.75 9.51
CA SER A 196 -3.79 -64.89 10.70
C SER A 196 -3.28 -63.47 10.45
N TYR A 197 -2.17 -63.33 9.71
CA TYR A 197 -1.60 -62.04 9.32
C TYR A 197 -2.56 -61.25 8.44
N ASN A 198 -3.11 -61.88 7.40
CA ASN A 198 -4.08 -61.22 6.49
C ASN A 198 -5.35 -60.79 7.25
N SER A 199 -5.89 -61.63 8.14
CA SER A 199 -7.06 -61.27 8.96
C SER A 199 -6.78 -60.09 9.88
N SER A 200 -5.61 -60.03 10.51
CA SER A 200 -5.19 -58.89 11.33
C SER A 200 -4.96 -57.63 10.49
N TYR A 201 -4.43 -57.76 9.27
CA TYR A 201 -4.23 -56.65 8.34
C TYR A 201 -5.55 -56.05 7.86
N GLU A 202 -6.54 -56.88 7.50
CA GLU A 202 -7.89 -56.43 7.13
C GLU A 202 -8.61 -55.71 8.28
N LEU A 203 -8.48 -56.20 9.52
CA LEU A 203 -9.01 -55.53 10.70
C LEU A 203 -8.38 -54.15 10.90
N LEU A 204 -7.05 -54.04 10.73
CA LEU A 204 -6.32 -52.77 10.80
C LEU A 204 -6.76 -51.78 9.71
N LEU A 205 -7.07 -52.27 8.51
CA LEU A 205 -7.59 -51.46 7.41
C LEU A 205 -9.00 -50.93 7.72
N ARG A 206 -9.87 -51.77 8.31
CA ARG A 206 -11.21 -51.39 8.75
C ARG A 206 -11.16 -50.30 9.83
N MET A 207 -10.38 -50.50 10.89
CA MET A 207 -10.23 -49.50 11.97
C MET A 207 -9.59 -48.20 11.49
N ARG A 208 -8.71 -48.25 10.48
CA ARG A 208 -8.19 -47.03 9.83
C ARG A 208 -9.30 -46.27 9.11
N LYS A 209 -10.15 -46.97 8.33
CA LYS A 209 -11.30 -46.39 7.62
C LYS A 209 -12.29 -45.77 8.59
N GLU A 210 -12.70 -46.49 9.64
CA GLU A 210 -13.55 -45.97 10.71
C GLU A 210 -12.95 -44.71 11.36
N ARG A 211 -11.65 -44.74 11.71
CA ARG A 211 -10.96 -43.58 12.30
C ARG A 211 -10.92 -42.35 11.39
N ASP A 212 -10.87 -42.55 10.08
CA ASP A 212 -10.89 -41.44 9.11
C ASP A 212 -12.34 -40.99 8.78
N GLU A 213 -13.33 -41.89 8.83
CA GLU A 213 -14.76 -41.56 8.84
C GLU A 213 -15.13 -40.72 10.07
N TRP A 214 -14.72 -41.12 11.28
CA TRP A 214 -14.87 -40.36 12.52
C TRP A 214 -14.22 -38.96 12.47
N LYS A 215 -13.12 -38.77 11.72
CA LYS A 215 -12.53 -37.44 11.52
C LYS A 215 -13.38 -36.55 10.62
N VAL A 216 -14.01 -37.13 9.59
CA VAL A 216 -14.92 -36.41 8.68
C VAL A 216 -16.25 -36.10 9.39
N GLU A 217 -16.77 -37.03 10.19
CA GLU A 217 -17.94 -36.85 11.06
C GLU A 217 -17.70 -35.70 12.06
N LYS A 218 -16.54 -35.68 12.73
CA LYS A 218 -16.15 -34.64 13.70
C LYS A 218 -15.89 -33.25 13.08
N SER A 219 -15.93 -33.12 11.76
CA SER A 219 -15.81 -31.84 11.04
C SER A 219 -17.15 -31.26 10.54
N LYS A 220 -18.29 -31.87 10.93
CA LYS A 220 -19.63 -31.38 10.62
C LYS A 220 -20.36 -30.78 11.83
N VAL A 221 -20.97 -29.60 11.61
CA VAL A 221 -22.12 -28.99 12.33
C VAL A 221 -21.89 -28.34 13.72
N GLU A 222 -21.86 -27.00 13.69
CA GLU A 222 -22.71 -26.03 14.42
C GLU A 222 -23.03 -26.18 15.94
N THR A 223 -22.33 -25.34 16.73
CA THR A 223 -22.84 -24.50 17.87
C THR A 223 -23.44 -25.06 19.19
N LYS A 224 -22.81 -24.59 20.28
CA LYS A 224 -23.37 -24.10 21.58
C LYS A 224 -23.81 -25.11 22.68
N LEU A 225 -22.92 -25.29 23.66
CA LEU A 225 -23.21 -24.95 25.08
C LEU A 225 -21.89 -24.52 25.78
N VAL A 226 -21.98 -23.73 26.84
CA VAL A 226 -20.81 -23.10 27.51
C VAL A 226 -20.47 -23.80 28.83
N THR A 227 -19.21 -24.15 29.01
CA THR A 227 -18.56 -24.28 30.32
C THR A 227 -17.34 -23.36 30.38
N LYS A 228 -17.18 -22.62 31.48
CA LYS A 228 -16.20 -21.53 31.62
C LYS A 228 -15.17 -21.90 32.69
N GLU A 229 -14.08 -22.52 32.27
CA GLU A 229 -12.93 -22.75 33.17
C GLU A 229 -11.94 -21.57 33.07
N VAL A 230 -11.69 -20.94 34.21
CA VAL A 230 -10.73 -19.84 34.34
C VAL A 230 -9.37 -20.44 34.72
N ILE A 231 -8.54 -20.72 33.73
CA ILE A 231 -7.15 -21.13 33.95
C ILE A 231 -6.34 -19.90 34.37
N ARG A 232 -5.83 -19.88 35.60
CA ARG A 232 -4.78 -18.94 36.00
C ARG A 232 -3.44 -19.44 35.45
N TYR A 233 -2.87 -18.71 34.51
CA TYR A 233 -1.49 -18.91 34.09
C TYR A 233 -0.57 -18.17 35.08
N GLU A 234 0.18 -18.91 35.89
CA GLU A 234 1.43 -18.40 36.43
C GLU A 234 2.53 -18.68 35.41
N ASN A 235 3.14 -17.63 34.87
CA ASN A 235 4.26 -17.76 33.94
C ASN A 235 5.47 -18.30 34.70
N ASP A 236 6.12 -19.32 34.16
CA ASP A 236 7.38 -19.84 34.69
C ASP A 236 8.43 -18.69 34.72
N PRO A 237 8.96 -18.31 35.90
CA PRO A 237 9.90 -17.20 36.04
C PRO A 237 11.20 -17.37 35.23
N LEU A 238 11.54 -18.59 34.82
CA LEU A 238 12.69 -18.85 33.95
C LEU A 238 12.34 -18.58 32.49
N LEU A 239 11.15 -18.96 32.04
CA LEU A 239 10.66 -18.73 30.69
C LEU A 239 10.40 -17.23 30.42
N GLU A 240 9.89 -16.50 31.42
CA GLU A 240 9.74 -15.04 31.35
C GLU A 240 11.13 -14.35 31.25
N LYS A 241 12.12 -14.80 32.02
CA LYS A 241 13.50 -14.26 31.96
C LYS A 241 14.20 -14.56 30.63
N GLU A 242 13.97 -15.73 30.04
CA GLU A 242 14.50 -16.11 28.74
C GLU A 242 13.79 -15.36 27.61
N ALA A 243 12.45 -15.21 27.67
CA ALA A 243 11.70 -14.34 26.78
C ALA A 243 12.18 -12.88 26.88
N ASP A 244 12.46 -12.37 28.08
CA ASP A 244 12.99 -11.01 28.27
C ASP A 244 14.46 -10.85 27.89
N ARG A 245 15.23 -11.95 27.85
CA ARG A 245 16.56 -11.97 27.22
C ARG A 245 16.41 -11.87 25.69
N LEU A 246 15.60 -12.74 25.07
CA LEU A 246 15.36 -12.73 23.62
C LEU A 246 14.70 -11.42 23.15
N ARG A 247 13.78 -10.84 23.94
CA ARG A 247 13.20 -9.50 23.69
C ARG A 247 14.23 -8.38 23.83
N ARG A 248 15.29 -8.52 24.64
CA ARG A 248 16.42 -7.57 24.69
C ARG A 248 17.31 -7.76 23.47
N GLU A 249 17.77 -8.98 23.20
CA GLU A 249 18.61 -9.30 22.04
C GLU A 249 17.93 -8.86 20.71
N LEU A 250 16.62 -9.07 20.55
CA LEU A 250 15.84 -8.58 19.40
C LEU A 250 15.70 -7.04 19.34
N ARG A 251 15.64 -6.35 20.50
CA ARG A 251 15.64 -4.88 20.54
C ARG A 251 17.03 -4.31 20.22
N ASP A 252 18.08 -4.98 20.66
CA ASP A 252 19.47 -4.57 20.47
C ASP A 252 19.89 -4.82 19.01
N GLU A 253 19.53 -5.96 18.41
CA GLU A 253 19.57 -6.20 16.96
C GLU A 253 18.75 -5.15 16.19
N GLY A 254 17.52 -4.84 16.67
CA GLY A 254 16.69 -3.78 16.10
C GLY A 254 17.33 -2.39 16.15
N GLN A 255 18.12 -2.09 17.19
CA GLN A 255 18.89 -0.85 17.29
C GLN A 255 20.14 -0.87 16.42
N GLN A 256 20.90 -1.97 16.38
CA GLN A 256 22.05 -2.13 15.50
C GLN A 256 21.64 -2.00 14.04
N ARG A 257 20.54 -2.66 13.63
CA ARG A 257 19.97 -2.54 12.29
C ARG A 257 19.60 -1.10 11.95
N ARG A 258 18.89 -0.38 12.83
CA ARG A 258 18.58 1.05 12.62
C ARG A 258 19.84 1.90 12.51
N ALA A 259 20.85 1.67 13.35
CA ALA A 259 22.13 2.39 13.28
C ALA A 259 22.93 2.05 12.01
N THR A 260 22.78 0.86 11.42
CA THR A 260 23.33 0.54 10.10
C THR A 260 22.52 1.17 8.96
N GLU A 261 21.19 1.20 9.06
CA GLU A 261 20.30 1.85 8.08
C GLU A 261 20.53 3.38 8.07
N GLU A 262 20.74 4.00 9.23
CA GLU A 262 21.13 5.42 9.39
C GLU A 262 22.50 5.69 8.76
N LYS A 263 23.52 4.87 9.03
CA LYS A 263 24.84 4.98 8.36
C LYS A 263 24.76 4.79 6.85
N VAL A 264 23.91 3.89 6.36
CA VAL A 264 23.68 3.69 4.92
C VAL A 264 22.99 4.91 4.31
N PHE A 265 22.01 5.50 5.00
CA PHE A 265 21.34 6.73 4.58
C PHE A 265 22.31 7.92 4.52
N ASP A 266 23.18 8.08 5.52
CA ASP A 266 24.23 9.11 5.52
C ASP A 266 25.27 8.88 4.41
N LEU A 267 25.70 7.63 4.18
CA LEU A 267 26.56 7.27 3.05
C LEU A 267 25.88 7.53 1.70
N GLN A 268 24.58 7.30 1.59
CA GLN A 268 23.81 7.58 0.37
C GLN A 268 23.64 9.09 0.15
N ASN A 269 23.39 9.87 1.19
CA ASN A 269 23.31 11.33 1.12
C ASN A 269 24.68 11.96 0.79
N THR A 270 25.75 11.47 1.40
CA THR A 270 27.12 11.92 1.06
C THR A 270 27.53 11.48 -0.34
N TYR A 271 27.14 10.30 -0.81
CA TYR A 271 27.29 9.90 -2.22
C TYR A 271 26.55 10.85 -3.16
N ILE A 272 25.28 11.18 -2.89
CA ILE A 272 24.48 12.12 -3.68
C ILE A 272 25.12 13.53 -3.68
N LEU A 273 25.67 13.97 -2.54
CA LEU A 273 26.40 15.24 -2.46
C LEU A 273 27.72 15.22 -3.25
N LEU A 274 28.47 14.11 -3.22
CA LEU A 274 29.70 13.94 -4.01
C LEU A 274 29.41 13.81 -5.51
N GLU A 275 28.32 13.15 -5.88
CA GLU A 275 27.84 13.07 -7.26
C GLU A 275 27.41 14.45 -7.80
N ARG A 276 26.81 15.29 -6.95
CA ARG A 276 26.53 16.71 -7.23
C ARG A 276 27.78 17.61 -7.24
N GLN A 277 28.89 17.17 -6.64
CA GLN A 277 30.17 17.91 -6.59
C GLN A 277 31.17 17.51 -7.67
N LYS A 278 30.91 16.46 -8.46
CA LYS A 278 31.75 16.14 -9.63
C LYS A 278 31.61 17.25 -10.69
N PRO A 279 32.70 17.94 -11.07
CA PRO A 279 32.64 18.88 -12.17
C PRO A 279 32.37 18.13 -13.48
N GLN A 280 31.33 18.54 -14.21
CA GLN A 280 31.13 18.08 -15.58
C GLN A 280 32.14 18.79 -16.49
N GLU A 281 33.01 18.04 -17.15
CA GLU A 281 33.76 18.55 -18.29
C GLU A 281 32.76 18.92 -19.41
N LYS A 282 32.56 20.23 -19.61
CA LYS A 282 31.76 20.75 -20.72
C LYS A 282 32.68 21.33 -21.79
N VAL A 283 32.71 20.67 -22.93
CA VAL A 283 33.19 21.27 -24.19
C VAL A 283 32.28 22.46 -24.52
N VAL A 284 32.91 23.60 -24.83
CA VAL A 284 32.20 24.86 -25.09
C VAL A 284 31.63 24.86 -26.51
N VAL A 285 30.31 24.98 -26.60
CA VAL A 285 29.63 25.59 -27.76
C VAL A 285 28.71 26.67 -27.23
N GLN A 286 28.89 27.90 -27.75
CA GLN A 286 28.24 29.09 -27.22
C GLN A 286 27.00 29.44 -28.06
N GLU A 287 25.82 29.13 -27.52
CA GLU A 287 24.55 29.65 -28.04
C GLU A 287 23.85 30.50 -26.97
N VAL A 288 23.51 31.74 -27.33
CA VAL A 288 23.06 32.77 -26.39
C VAL A 288 21.54 32.95 -26.48
N THR A 289 20.78 32.15 -25.73
CA THR A 289 19.33 32.34 -25.56
C THR A 289 19.03 33.04 -24.24
N ARG A 290 18.55 34.28 -24.31
CA ARG A 290 18.24 35.12 -23.14
C ARG A 290 16.83 34.83 -22.62
N LEU A 291 16.70 33.93 -21.65
CA LEU A 291 15.40 33.57 -21.05
C LEU A 291 14.92 34.67 -20.09
N GLN A 292 13.92 35.46 -20.50
CA GLN A 292 13.23 36.41 -19.62
C GLN A 292 11.99 35.74 -19.01
N LYS A 293 12.07 35.35 -17.73
CA LYS A 293 10.90 34.85 -16.99
C LYS A 293 10.01 36.00 -16.56
N ASP A 294 8.70 35.79 -16.62
CA ASP A 294 7.68 36.80 -16.34
C ASP A 294 7.68 37.16 -14.84
N PRO A 295 7.94 38.44 -14.45
CA PRO A 295 8.06 38.82 -13.05
C PRO A 295 6.78 38.61 -12.23
N ARG A 296 5.61 38.52 -12.87
CA ARG A 296 4.35 38.19 -12.18
C ARG A 296 4.33 36.75 -11.67
N GLN A 297 4.84 35.79 -12.45
CA GLN A 297 4.93 34.39 -12.01
C GLN A 297 5.88 34.20 -10.83
N ALA A 298 6.99 34.94 -10.79
CA ALA A 298 7.91 34.92 -9.65
C ALA A 298 7.22 35.41 -8.36
N MET A 299 6.47 36.52 -8.45
CA MET A 299 5.75 37.10 -7.30
C MET A 299 4.61 36.20 -6.80
N GLU A 300 3.86 35.55 -7.70
CA GLU A 300 2.82 34.58 -7.31
C GLU A 300 3.42 33.30 -6.69
N HIS A 301 4.55 32.82 -7.21
CA HIS A 301 5.28 31.70 -6.59
C HIS A 301 5.78 32.05 -5.19
N GLU A 302 6.28 33.28 -4.97
CA GLU A 302 6.72 33.77 -3.67
C GLU A 302 5.56 33.91 -2.67
N LYS A 303 4.38 34.38 -3.12
CA LYS A 303 3.15 34.37 -2.31
C LYS A 303 2.70 32.96 -1.95
N LEU A 304 2.70 32.02 -2.91
CA LEU A 304 2.35 30.63 -2.66
C LEU A 304 3.31 29.98 -1.64
N SER A 305 4.62 30.24 -1.77
CA SER A 305 5.61 29.75 -0.82
C SER A 305 5.32 30.25 0.60
N ARG A 306 5.06 31.55 0.77
CA ARG A 306 4.70 32.13 2.08
C ARG A 306 3.40 31.55 2.64
N SER A 307 2.39 31.35 1.80
CA SER A 307 1.12 30.72 2.20
C SER A 307 1.34 29.27 2.64
N LEU A 308 2.21 28.54 1.94
CA LEU A 308 2.57 27.16 2.26
C LEU A 308 3.35 27.08 3.58
N ASP A 309 4.26 28.02 3.84
CA ASP A 309 5.01 28.09 5.10
C ASP A 309 4.10 28.37 6.31
N GLU A 310 3.07 29.22 6.16
CA GLU A 310 2.07 29.45 7.22
C GLU A 310 1.10 28.26 7.40
N GLU A 311 0.68 27.59 6.33
CA GLU A 311 -0.02 26.29 6.37
C GLU A 311 0.82 25.23 7.13
N VAL A 312 2.13 25.14 6.85
CA VAL A 312 3.02 24.20 7.56
C VAL A 312 3.19 24.58 9.03
N LYS A 313 3.27 25.87 9.37
CA LYS A 313 3.33 26.33 10.78
C LYS A 313 2.04 26.05 11.54
N THR A 314 0.87 26.30 10.93
CA THR A 314 -0.44 26.04 11.55
C THR A 314 -0.67 24.54 11.71
N ARG A 315 -0.34 23.73 10.71
CA ARG A 315 -0.34 22.27 10.81
C ARG A 315 0.54 21.75 11.95
N ARG A 316 1.77 22.26 12.09
CA ARG A 316 2.66 21.87 13.21
C ARG A 316 2.10 22.23 14.59
N LYS A 317 1.39 23.36 14.73
CA LYS A 317 0.70 23.72 15.97
C LYS A 317 -0.44 22.75 16.29
N LEU A 318 -1.25 22.38 15.29
CA LEU A 318 -2.33 21.40 15.43
C LEU A 318 -1.80 19.99 15.73
N GLU A 319 -0.68 19.58 15.12
CA GLU A 319 -0.02 18.30 15.43
C GLU A 319 0.46 18.25 16.90
N LEU A 320 0.99 19.35 17.43
CA LEU A 320 1.35 19.46 18.86
C LEU A 320 0.12 19.44 19.78
N GLU A 321 -0.97 20.12 19.43
CA GLU A 321 -2.22 20.12 20.19
C GLU A 321 -2.85 18.72 20.22
N VAL A 322 -2.89 18.02 19.07
CA VAL A 322 -3.31 16.62 18.98
C VAL A 322 -2.41 15.70 19.82
N GLN A 323 -1.10 15.94 19.89
CA GLN A 323 -0.19 15.18 20.74
C GLN A 323 -0.48 15.40 22.24
N GLN A 324 -0.76 16.64 22.66
CA GLN A 324 -1.15 16.97 24.03
C GLN A 324 -2.50 16.32 24.40
N LEU A 325 -3.50 16.39 23.51
CA LEU A 325 -4.80 15.75 23.71
C LEU A 325 -4.68 14.22 23.81
N ARG A 326 -3.82 13.59 23.00
CA ARG A 326 -3.55 12.14 23.09
C ARG A 326 -2.92 11.75 24.42
N ALA A 327 -1.93 12.50 24.90
CA ALA A 327 -1.33 12.25 26.21
C ALA A 327 -2.36 12.39 27.35
N LEU A 328 -3.25 13.38 27.26
CA LEU A 328 -4.30 13.60 28.25
C LEU A 328 -5.39 12.50 28.21
N VAL A 329 -5.74 11.99 27.03
CA VAL A 329 -6.62 10.81 26.88
C VAL A 329 -5.96 9.57 27.50
N GLU A 330 -4.68 9.31 27.20
CA GLU A 330 -3.95 8.16 27.76
C GLU A 330 -3.86 8.22 29.29
N GLU A 331 -3.68 9.42 29.87
CA GLU A 331 -3.73 9.60 31.33
C GLU A 331 -5.13 9.33 31.90
N LYS A 332 -6.20 9.76 31.23
CA LYS A 332 -7.59 9.44 31.65
C LYS A 332 -7.89 7.95 31.55
N GLU A 333 -7.43 7.27 30.50
CA GLU A 333 -7.55 5.81 30.34
C GLU A 333 -6.79 5.06 31.44
N ARG A 334 -5.57 5.49 31.79
CA ARG A 334 -4.81 4.93 32.93
C ARG A 334 -5.55 5.10 34.26
N ILE A 335 -6.17 6.26 34.50
CA ILE A 335 -6.97 6.51 35.71
C ILE A 335 -8.22 5.60 35.73
N LEU A 336 -8.91 5.45 34.60
CA LEU A 336 -10.09 4.59 34.48
C LEU A 336 -9.73 3.11 34.74
N ASN A 337 -8.65 2.62 34.13
CA ASN A 337 -8.15 1.26 34.35
C ASN A 337 -7.77 1.01 35.83
N GLN A 338 -7.15 2.00 36.50
CA GLN A 338 -6.85 1.90 37.93
C GLN A 338 -8.11 1.87 38.82
N GLN A 339 -9.19 2.57 38.43
CA GLN A 339 -10.47 2.50 39.13
C GLN A 339 -11.15 1.15 38.90
N ASP A 340 -11.16 0.65 37.67
CA ASP A 340 -11.69 -0.66 37.33
C ASP A 340 -10.96 -1.78 38.07
N ASP A 341 -9.63 -1.80 38.09
CA ASP A 341 -8.85 -2.82 38.79
C ASP A 341 -9.01 -2.72 40.31
N ARG A 342 -9.19 -1.51 40.86
CA ARG A 342 -9.58 -1.32 42.27
C ARG A 342 -10.96 -1.89 42.56
N SER A 343 -11.93 -1.71 41.67
CA SER A 343 -13.29 -2.27 41.83
C SER A 343 -13.28 -3.81 41.77
N LYS A 344 -12.58 -4.40 40.80
CA LYS A 344 -12.38 -5.85 40.67
C LYS A 344 -11.71 -6.43 41.92
N LYS A 345 -10.69 -5.74 42.46
CA LYS A 345 -10.01 -6.17 43.70
C LYS A 345 -10.94 -6.16 44.91
N ILE A 346 -11.78 -5.13 45.08
CA ILE A 346 -12.78 -5.06 46.15
C ILE A 346 -13.79 -6.22 46.01
N GLN A 347 -14.24 -6.51 44.79
CA GLN A 347 -15.20 -7.59 44.54
C GLN A 347 -14.61 -8.98 44.84
N VAL A 348 -13.38 -9.26 44.38
CA VAL A 348 -12.66 -10.51 44.72
C VAL A 348 -12.44 -10.62 46.24
N GLU A 349 -12.17 -9.52 46.94
CA GLU A 349 -12.03 -9.54 48.41
C GLU A 349 -13.37 -9.81 49.12
N MET A 350 -14.50 -9.32 48.59
CA MET A 350 -15.85 -9.64 49.08
C MET A 350 -16.21 -11.12 48.86
N GLU A 351 -15.93 -11.66 47.67
CA GLU A 351 -16.14 -13.08 47.35
C GLU A 351 -15.29 -14.00 48.25
N LEU A 352 -14.02 -13.65 48.48
CA LEU A 352 -13.15 -14.37 49.42
C LEU A 352 -13.67 -14.33 50.86
N ARG A 353 -14.28 -13.22 51.31
CA ARG A 353 -14.93 -13.13 52.63
C ARG A 353 -16.18 -14.01 52.73
N GLN A 354 -16.98 -14.10 51.66
CA GLN A 354 -18.14 -15.02 51.59
C GLN A 354 -17.73 -16.50 51.57
N ILE A 355 -16.70 -16.86 50.80
CA ILE A 355 -16.16 -18.23 50.79
C ILE A 355 -15.61 -18.58 52.18
N LYS A 356 -14.88 -17.66 52.82
CA LYS A 356 -14.31 -17.89 54.17
C LYS A 356 -15.38 -18.09 55.24
N THR A 357 -16.49 -17.33 55.19
CA THR A 357 -17.63 -17.54 56.10
C THR A 357 -18.34 -18.87 55.84
N ARG A 358 -18.52 -19.26 54.57
CA ARG A 358 -19.10 -20.56 54.22
C ARG A 358 -18.24 -21.75 54.67
N ILE A 359 -16.91 -21.64 54.60
CA ILE A 359 -15.99 -22.65 55.13
C ILE A 359 -16.12 -22.77 56.65
N THR A 360 -16.28 -21.65 57.39
CA THR A 360 -16.50 -21.70 58.84
C THR A 360 -17.86 -22.29 59.23
N GLU A 361 -18.91 -22.11 58.41
CA GLU A 361 -20.20 -22.79 58.59
C GLU A 361 -20.08 -24.31 58.42
N ILE A 362 -19.40 -24.76 57.36
CA ILE A 362 -19.21 -26.21 57.08
C ILE A 362 -18.37 -26.86 58.19
N ASN A 363 -17.31 -26.20 58.64
CA ASN A 363 -16.42 -26.71 59.69
C ASN A 363 -17.04 -26.68 61.12
N SER A 364 -18.24 -26.11 61.30
CA SER A 364 -18.96 -26.10 62.58
C SER A 364 -20.20 -27.00 62.62
N ALA A 365 -20.45 -27.77 61.56
CA ALA A 365 -21.52 -28.77 61.54
C ALA A 365 -21.16 -30.01 62.39
N PRO A 366 -22.02 -30.47 63.33
CA PRO A 366 -21.76 -31.66 64.12
C PRO A 366 -21.96 -32.95 63.29
N PRO A 367 -21.15 -34.00 63.51
CA PRO A 367 -21.28 -35.27 62.79
C PRO A 367 -22.54 -36.07 63.22
N PRO A 368 -23.10 -36.91 62.34
CA PRO A 368 -24.26 -37.73 62.65
C PRO A 368 -23.90 -38.89 63.60
N ILE A 369 -24.87 -39.28 64.42
CA ILE A 369 -24.76 -40.36 65.42
C ILE A 369 -25.23 -41.67 64.78
N GLU A 370 -24.42 -42.72 64.84
CA GLU A 370 -24.82 -44.08 64.44
C GLU A 370 -25.16 -44.91 65.68
N GLU A 371 -26.40 -45.37 65.78
CA GLU A 371 -26.89 -46.24 66.86
C GLU A 371 -26.67 -47.72 66.49
N ASN A 372 -25.82 -48.42 67.24
CA ASN A 372 -25.61 -49.86 67.07
C ASN A 372 -26.74 -50.67 67.74
N ILE A 373 -27.74 -51.06 66.95
CA ILE A 373 -28.82 -51.97 67.38
C ILE A 373 -28.35 -53.41 67.22
N ILE A 374 -28.14 -54.10 68.35
CA ILE A 374 -27.92 -55.56 68.40
C ILE A 374 -29.29 -56.23 68.54
N MET A 375 -29.67 -57.08 67.58
CA MET A 375 -30.79 -58.00 67.74
C MET A 375 -30.25 -59.43 67.89
N GLU A 376 -30.51 -60.02 69.06
CA GLU A 376 -30.28 -61.45 69.29
C GLU A 376 -31.37 -62.28 68.61
N GLU A 377 -30.99 -63.26 67.80
CA GLU A 377 -31.91 -64.33 67.36
C GLU A 377 -31.53 -65.64 68.06
N VAL A 378 -32.46 -66.15 68.88
CA VAL A 378 -32.21 -67.30 69.77
C VAL A 378 -32.39 -68.61 69.01
N LEU A 379 -31.29 -69.30 68.73
CA LEU A 379 -31.29 -70.70 68.32
C LEU A 379 -30.82 -71.60 69.46
N LYS A 380 -31.80 -72.19 70.15
CA LYS A 380 -31.60 -73.08 71.30
C LYS A 380 -31.09 -74.45 70.85
N VAL A 381 -29.82 -74.76 71.11
CA VAL A 381 -29.24 -76.10 70.91
C VAL A 381 -28.64 -76.59 72.21
N GLU A 382 -29.33 -77.52 72.86
CA GLU A 382 -28.79 -78.27 74.01
C GLU A 382 -27.59 -79.12 73.52
N ARG A 383 -26.49 -79.12 74.29
CA ARG A 383 -25.29 -79.90 73.98
C ARG A 383 -24.91 -80.79 75.16
N ASP A 384 -24.60 -82.04 74.85
CA ASP A 384 -24.41 -83.11 75.84
C ASP A 384 -23.29 -82.82 76.86
N PRO A 385 -23.55 -82.98 78.17
CA PRO A 385 -22.53 -82.86 79.23
C PRO A 385 -21.34 -83.83 79.08
N HIS A 386 -21.52 -84.90 78.31
CA HIS A 386 -20.49 -85.91 78.07
C HIS A 386 -19.49 -85.50 76.97
N LEU A 387 -19.93 -84.69 76.00
CA LEU A 387 -19.08 -84.23 74.89
C LEU A 387 -18.14 -83.10 75.34
N GLU A 388 -18.59 -82.25 76.26
CA GLU A 388 -17.80 -81.16 76.83
C GLU A 388 -16.68 -81.68 77.75
N LYS A 389 -16.95 -82.71 78.57
CA LYS A 389 -15.91 -83.35 79.39
C LYS A 389 -14.80 -83.97 78.56
N VAL A 390 -15.13 -84.72 77.50
CA VAL A 390 -14.13 -85.30 76.58
C VAL A 390 -13.39 -84.22 75.79
N SER A 391 -14.09 -83.16 75.36
CA SER A 391 -13.46 -81.99 74.73
C SER A 391 -12.50 -81.26 75.68
N SER A 392 -12.81 -81.20 76.98
CA SER A 392 -11.94 -80.58 77.98
C SER A 392 -10.72 -81.43 78.33
N SER A 393 -10.85 -82.77 78.38
CA SER A 393 -9.70 -83.66 78.57
C SER A 393 -8.76 -83.64 77.37
N LEU A 394 -9.30 -83.70 76.14
CA LEU A 394 -8.53 -83.57 74.90
C LEU A 394 -7.82 -82.22 74.80
N ARG A 395 -8.45 -81.11 75.23
CA ARG A 395 -7.76 -79.81 75.34
C ARG A 395 -6.63 -79.84 76.39
N GLY A 396 -6.85 -80.48 77.54
CA GLY A 396 -5.83 -80.63 78.58
C GLY A 396 -4.64 -81.51 78.17
N GLU A 397 -4.87 -82.55 77.37
CA GLU A 397 -3.83 -83.38 76.76
C GLU A 397 -3.09 -82.63 75.66
N LEU A 398 -3.80 -81.91 74.78
CA LEU A 398 -3.21 -81.09 73.73
C LEU A 398 -2.37 -79.93 74.28
N GLU A 399 -2.76 -79.33 75.41
CA GLU A 399 -1.95 -78.31 76.09
C GLU A 399 -0.72 -78.92 76.78
N LYS A 400 -0.75 -80.19 77.21
CA LYS A 400 0.44 -80.90 77.72
C LYS A 400 1.41 -81.23 76.59
N GLU A 401 0.94 -81.87 75.52
CA GLU A 401 1.71 -82.12 74.29
C GLU A 401 2.35 -80.83 73.76
N ARG A 402 1.62 -79.71 73.73
CA ARG A 402 2.15 -78.40 73.35
C ARG A 402 3.28 -77.91 74.26
N ASN A 403 3.18 -78.13 75.58
CA ASN A 403 4.23 -77.77 76.53
C ASN A 403 5.46 -78.68 76.41
N ASP A 404 5.28 -79.98 76.15
CA ASP A 404 6.37 -80.91 75.89
C ASP A 404 7.06 -80.64 74.54
N ILE A 405 6.31 -80.25 73.50
CA ILE A 405 6.87 -79.72 72.23
C ILE A 405 7.71 -78.47 72.51
N LEU A 406 7.19 -77.48 73.25
CA LEU A 406 7.94 -76.27 73.61
C LEU A 406 9.19 -76.56 74.45
N ARG A 407 9.20 -77.65 75.23
CA ARG A 407 10.37 -78.13 75.96
C ARG A 407 11.37 -78.79 75.01
N LEU A 408 10.93 -79.72 74.16
CA LEU A 408 11.75 -80.38 73.16
C LEU A 408 12.36 -79.38 72.16
N GLU A 409 11.66 -78.31 71.79
CA GLU A 409 12.21 -77.21 70.98
C GLU A 409 13.31 -76.41 71.70
N ARG A 410 13.30 -76.32 73.04
CA ARG A 410 14.38 -75.69 73.82
C ARG A 410 15.56 -76.65 73.95
N GLU A 411 15.31 -77.93 74.18
CA GLU A 411 16.34 -78.98 74.19
C GLU A 411 17.01 -79.09 72.81
N PHE A 412 16.23 -79.06 71.71
CA PHE A 412 16.73 -79.01 70.33
C PHE A 412 17.58 -77.76 70.07
N ARG A 413 17.13 -76.56 70.47
CA ARG A 413 17.95 -75.34 70.35
C ARG A 413 19.26 -75.41 71.15
N ASN A 414 19.24 -75.97 72.36
CA ASN A 414 20.46 -76.19 73.15
C ASN A 414 21.41 -77.22 72.52
N ILE A 415 20.88 -78.30 71.93
CA ILE A 415 21.67 -79.28 71.18
C ILE A 415 22.23 -78.65 69.91
N GLN A 416 21.45 -77.84 69.20
CA GLN A 416 21.87 -77.12 68.00
C GLN A 416 23.00 -76.13 68.31
N ILE A 417 22.94 -75.38 69.42
CA ILE A 417 24.04 -74.52 69.90
C ILE A 417 25.28 -75.37 70.27
N LYS A 418 25.11 -76.53 70.91
CA LYS A 418 26.24 -77.45 71.19
C LYS A 418 26.88 -78.00 69.91
N VAL A 419 26.08 -78.36 68.91
CA VAL A 419 26.57 -78.77 67.58
C VAL A 419 27.29 -77.59 66.92
N GLU A 420 26.76 -76.37 67.00
CA GLU A 420 27.39 -75.18 66.41
C GLU A 420 28.76 -74.87 67.06
N VAL A 421 28.88 -75.03 68.39
CA VAL A 421 30.17 -74.92 69.12
C VAL A 421 31.13 -76.04 68.70
N LEU A 422 30.69 -77.30 68.68
CA LEU A 422 31.52 -78.44 68.27
C LEU A 422 31.93 -78.38 66.78
N THR A 423 31.15 -77.72 65.92
CA THR A 423 31.56 -77.42 64.53
C THR A 423 32.55 -76.27 64.44
N ARG A 424 32.54 -75.30 65.38
CA ARG A 424 33.55 -74.23 65.45
C ARG A 424 34.91 -74.71 65.98
N GLU A 425 34.92 -75.74 66.83
CA GLU A 425 36.17 -76.31 67.37
C GLU A 425 36.92 -77.24 66.38
N LYS A 426 36.30 -77.63 65.24
CA LYS A 426 36.84 -78.67 64.35
C LYS A 426 37.48 -78.17 63.04
N SER A 427 37.69 -76.87 62.85
CA SER A 427 38.32 -76.34 61.62
C SER A 427 39.38 -75.27 61.89
N MET A 428 40.62 -75.70 62.14
CA MET A 428 41.80 -74.85 62.08
C MET A 428 42.34 -74.74 60.63
N GLU A 429 43.00 -73.61 60.35
CA GLU A 429 43.91 -73.32 59.21
C GLU A 429 43.35 -73.37 57.76
N LYS A 430 42.98 -72.20 57.22
CA LYS A 430 43.93 -71.28 56.55
C LYS A 430 43.26 -69.92 56.26
N THR A 431 44.07 -68.86 56.21
CA THR A 431 43.63 -67.45 56.14
C THR A 431 43.53 -66.90 54.71
N VAL A 432 42.59 -65.97 54.49
CA VAL A 432 42.76 -64.62 53.89
C VAL A 432 41.43 -63.83 54.08
N TYR A 433 41.52 -62.50 54.19
CA TYR A 433 40.61 -61.62 54.95
C TYR A 433 39.26 -61.25 54.32
N LYS A 434 38.24 -61.06 55.19
CA LYS A 434 37.38 -59.84 55.18
C LYS A 434 36.76 -59.58 56.57
N GLU A 435 36.97 -58.38 57.09
CA GLU A 435 36.50 -57.93 58.40
C GLU A 435 35.13 -57.23 58.31
N VAL A 436 34.26 -57.42 59.31
CA VAL A 436 33.02 -56.63 59.48
C VAL A 436 32.86 -56.25 60.96
N ILE A 437 33.17 -55.00 61.28
CA ILE A 437 32.97 -54.41 62.60
C ILE A 437 31.53 -53.91 62.73
N ARG A 438 30.89 -54.13 63.89
CA ARG A 438 29.58 -53.54 64.24
C ARG A 438 29.77 -52.54 65.37
N VAL A 439 29.41 -51.27 65.13
CA VAL A 439 29.63 -50.15 66.06
C VAL A 439 28.29 -49.60 66.54
N GLU A 440 28.09 -49.54 67.86
CA GLU A 440 27.02 -48.74 68.48
C GLU A 440 27.48 -47.28 68.68
N LYS A 441 26.53 -46.32 68.68
CA LYS A 441 26.83 -44.87 68.65
C LYS A 441 26.56 -44.21 70.00
N ASP A 442 27.49 -43.36 70.43
CA ASP A 442 27.39 -42.61 71.69
C ASP A 442 26.31 -41.51 71.67
N ARG A 443 25.43 -41.55 72.68
CA ARG A 443 24.30 -40.61 72.81
C ARG A 443 24.71 -39.17 73.07
N LEU A 444 25.87 -38.93 73.72
CA LEU A 444 26.38 -37.58 73.97
C LEU A 444 26.76 -36.88 72.65
N VAL A 445 27.43 -37.61 71.75
CA VAL A 445 27.82 -37.13 70.42
C VAL A 445 26.60 -36.81 69.54
N GLU A 446 25.49 -37.51 69.74
CA GLU A 446 24.23 -37.19 69.05
C GLU A 446 23.56 -35.93 69.60
N GLY A 447 23.62 -35.67 70.91
CA GLY A 447 23.11 -34.43 71.52
C GLY A 447 23.93 -33.19 71.16
N GLU A 448 25.25 -33.30 71.07
CA GLU A 448 26.11 -32.22 70.55
C GLU A 448 25.84 -31.98 69.06
N ARG A 449 25.63 -33.05 68.28
CA ARG A 449 25.27 -32.96 66.86
C ARG A 449 23.92 -32.27 66.64
N THR A 450 22.92 -32.45 67.50
CA THR A 450 21.65 -31.68 67.39
C THR A 450 21.89 -30.21 67.71
N ARG A 451 22.60 -29.89 68.80
CA ARG A 451 22.89 -28.50 69.18
C ARG A 451 23.66 -27.73 68.08
N ILE A 452 24.65 -28.38 67.46
CA ILE A 452 25.42 -27.80 66.34
C ILE A 452 24.54 -27.64 65.09
N ARG A 453 23.60 -28.55 64.82
CA ARG A 453 22.63 -28.41 63.72
C ARG A 453 21.69 -27.24 63.93
N ASP A 454 21.23 -27.01 65.15
CA ASP A 454 20.30 -25.92 65.46
C ASP A 454 21.00 -24.56 65.35
N GLN A 455 22.24 -24.45 65.84
CA GLN A 455 23.10 -23.28 65.62
C GLN A 455 23.38 -23.05 64.12
N LEU A 456 23.70 -24.10 63.36
CA LEU A 456 23.91 -24.00 61.91
C LEU A 456 22.65 -23.57 61.17
N ASN A 457 21.46 -23.99 61.62
CA ASN A 457 20.19 -23.56 61.04
C ASN A 457 19.88 -22.10 61.39
N GLN A 458 20.20 -21.64 62.61
CA GLN A 458 20.07 -20.24 63.00
C GLN A 458 20.98 -19.34 62.15
N GLU A 459 22.26 -19.69 61.98
CA GLU A 459 23.20 -18.97 61.12
C GLU A 459 22.83 -19.01 59.63
N ARG A 460 22.17 -20.08 59.17
CA ARG A 460 21.63 -20.14 57.80
C ARG A 460 20.46 -19.19 57.59
N ASN A 461 19.61 -19.00 58.60
CA ASN A 461 18.48 -18.09 58.52
C ASN A 461 18.95 -16.63 58.57
N THR A 462 19.83 -16.27 59.52
CA THR A 462 20.40 -14.90 59.59
C THR A 462 21.15 -14.53 58.32
N ARG A 463 21.91 -15.47 57.73
CA ARG A 463 22.57 -15.25 56.43
C ARG A 463 21.56 -15.04 55.30
N ARG A 464 20.45 -15.78 55.30
CA ARG A 464 19.38 -15.63 54.29
C ARG A 464 18.68 -14.28 54.40
N ASP A 465 18.38 -13.84 55.62
CA ASP A 465 17.78 -12.51 55.86
C ASP A 465 18.73 -11.39 55.37
N ALA A 466 20.04 -11.52 55.59
CA ALA A 466 21.05 -10.60 55.07
C ALA A 466 21.22 -10.67 53.54
N GLU A 467 21.13 -11.86 52.93
CA GLU A 467 21.11 -12.05 51.47
C GLU A 467 19.88 -11.35 50.84
N ASP A 468 18.70 -11.48 51.46
CA ASP A 468 17.46 -10.80 51.03
C ASP A 468 17.55 -9.27 51.17
N GLU A 469 18.16 -8.75 52.24
CA GLU A 469 18.40 -7.30 52.40
C GLU A 469 19.39 -6.75 51.37
N LEU A 470 20.49 -7.47 51.11
CA LEU A 470 21.45 -7.11 50.06
C LEU A 470 20.79 -7.10 48.68
N GLN A 471 19.90 -8.05 48.39
CA GLN A 471 19.17 -8.07 47.14
C GLN A 471 18.20 -6.88 47.01
N ARG A 472 17.47 -6.51 48.08
CA ARG A 472 16.63 -5.30 48.11
C ARG A 472 17.43 -4.01 47.90
N LEU A 473 18.63 -3.93 48.49
CA LEU A 473 19.53 -2.80 48.31
C LEU A 473 20.10 -2.74 46.88
N SER A 474 20.46 -3.89 46.29
CA SER A 474 20.88 -3.99 44.89
C SER A 474 19.76 -3.55 43.93
N ASP A 475 18.53 -4.03 44.13
CA ASP A 475 17.37 -3.60 43.34
C ASP A 475 17.10 -2.10 43.46
N ARG A 476 17.27 -1.51 44.65
CA ARG A 476 17.15 -0.07 44.85
C ARG A 476 18.28 0.70 44.14
N LEU A 477 19.50 0.20 44.17
CA LEU A 477 20.65 0.79 43.49
C LEU A 477 20.46 0.74 41.97
N ASN A 478 20.05 -0.42 41.42
CA ASN A 478 19.72 -0.59 40.01
C ASN A 478 18.60 0.36 39.55
N ARG A 479 17.55 0.56 40.37
CA ARG A 479 16.50 1.56 40.09
C ARG A 479 17.07 2.98 40.05
N LEU A 480 17.92 3.35 41.01
CA LEU A 480 18.56 4.66 41.06
C LEU A 480 19.49 4.90 39.86
N GLU A 481 20.28 3.89 39.46
CA GLU A 481 21.13 3.99 38.27
C GLU A 481 20.32 4.07 36.98
N ASN A 482 19.22 3.33 36.87
CA ASN A 482 18.29 3.46 35.75
C ASN A 482 17.71 4.88 35.68
N THR A 483 17.26 5.47 36.80
CA THR A 483 16.80 6.87 36.83
C THR A 483 17.91 7.88 36.54
N ARG A 484 19.14 7.64 36.99
CA ARG A 484 20.30 8.47 36.64
C ARG A 484 20.59 8.40 35.14
N SER A 485 20.42 7.23 34.53
CA SER A 485 20.61 7.03 33.08
C SER A 485 19.51 7.68 32.25
N SER A 486 18.25 7.71 32.71
CA SER A 486 17.17 8.42 32.00
C SER A 486 17.37 9.93 32.11
N ILE A 487 17.66 10.45 33.31
CA ILE A 487 17.96 11.88 33.53
C ILE A 487 19.16 12.33 32.70
N SER A 488 20.23 11.54 32.62
CA SER A 488 21.40 11.87 31.79
C SER A 488 21.11 11.87 30.28
N ARG A 489 20.21 11.00 29.80
CA ARG A 489 19.73 11.02 28.41
C ARG A 489 18.85 12.25 28.14
N GLU A 490 17.96 12.59 29.08
CA GLU A 490 17.13 13.80 29.01
C GLU A 490 18.00 15.07 29.00
N GLU A 491 19.02 15.14 29.85
CA GLU A 491 20.00 16.23 29.87
C GLU A 491 20.76 16.34 28.54
N ALA A 492 21.22 15.23 27.97
CA ALA A 492 21.89 15.22 26.66
C ALA A 492 20.96 15.72 25.53
N MET A 493 19.68 15.32 25.54
CA MET A 493 18.67 15.80 24.59
C MET A 493 18.36 17.30 24.78
N LEU A 494 18.33 17.79 26.02
CA LEU A 494 18.17 19.21 26.34
C LEU A 494 19.38 20.05 25.89
N ILE A 495 20.59 19.51 26.02
CA ILE A 495 21.82 20.13 25.49
C ILE A 495 21.78 20.18 23.96
N GLN A 496 21.43 19.08 23.29
CA GLN A 496 21.35 19.01 21.83
C GLN A 496 20.29 19.97 21.26
N THR A 497 19.11 20.05 21.89
CA THR A 497 18.04 20.98 21.49
C THR A 497 18.41 22.44 21.75
N ARG A 498 19.04 22.76 22.88
CA ARG A 498 19.62 24.09 23.14
C ARG A 498 20.63 24.49 22.06
N ASP A 499 21.51 23.59 21.66
CA ASP A 499 22.58 23.87 20.69
C ASP A 499 22.07 23.86 19.24
N ALA A 500 20.93 23.23 18.96
CA ALA A 500 20.17 23.43 17.72
C ALA A 500 19.52 24.83 17.69
N LEU A 501 18.73 25.17 18.71
CA LEU A 501 18.09 26.49 18.83
C LEU A 501 19.09 27.66 18.79
N ARG A 502 20.30 27.45 19.33
CA ARG A 502 21.40 28.43 19.23
C ARG A 502 21.88 28.63 17.79
N ARG A 503 22.05 27.55 17.02
CA ARG A 503 22.42 27.63 15.59
C ARG A 503 21.32 28.27 14.76
N ASP A 504 20.06 27.94 15.02
CA ASP A 504 18.91 28.55 14.34
C ASP A 504 18.83 30.05 14.63
N LYS A 505 19.05 30.46 15.89
CA LYS A 505 19.18 31.88 16.26
C LYS A 505 20.32 32.56 15.50
N GLU A 506 21.50 31.95 15.46
CA GLU A 506 22.67 32.49 14.75
C GLU A 506 22.48 32.55 13.22
N ALA A 507 21.61 31.70 12.65
CA ALA A 507 21.20 31.78 11.25
C ALA A 507 20.23 32.96 11.03
N VAL A 508 19.17 33.07 11.83
CA VAL A 508 18.20 34.19 11.76
C VAL A 508 18.88 35.54 11.97
N GLU A 509 19.88 35.64 12.87
CA GLU A 509 20.68 36.85 13.04
C GLU A 509 21.55 37.21 11.82
N LYS A 510 21.92 36.25 10.97
CA LYS A 510 22.62 36.51 9.69
C LYS A 510 21.62 36.93 8.63
N ASP A 511 20.48 36.25 8.52
CA ASP A 511 19.43 36.58 7.55
C ASP A 511 18.87 37.99 7.78
N LEU A 512 18.66 38.39 9.04
CA LEU A 512 18.28 39.76 9.40
C LEU A 512 19.33 40.80 8.96
N LYS A 513 20.63 40.50 9.11
CA LYS A 513 21.70 41.40 8.64
C LYS A 513 21.73 41.50 7.11
N MET A 514 21.48 40.40 6.41
CA MET A 514 21.36 40.40 4.94
C MET A 514 20.15 41.22 4.48
N LEU A 515 18.98 41.03 5.10
CA LEU A 515 17.77 41.80 4.82
C LEU A 515 17.94 43.30 5.11
N ASP A 516 18.64 43.68 6.17
CA ASP A 516 18.96 45.09 6.44
C ASP A 516 19.93 45.67 5.39
N MET A 517 20.92 44.91 4.91
CA MET A 517 21.79 45.31 3.80
C MET A 517 21.01 45.47 2.48
N GLU A 518 20.13 44.53 2.15
CA GLU A 518 19.25 44.61 0.98
C GLU A 518 18.30 45.81 1.05
N LYS A 519 17.70 46.05 2.21
CA LYS A 519 16.86 47.23 2.48
C LYS A 519 17.62 48.55 2.30
N GLN A 520 18.87 48.63 2.80
CA GLN A 520 19.73 49.79 2.55
C GLN A 520 20.05 49.96 1.06
N HIS A 521 20.40 48.88 0.37
CA HIS A 521 20.66 48.88 -1.07
C HIS A 521 19.44 49.31 -1.89
N MET A 522 18.25 48.82 -1.55
CA MET A 522 16.97 49.23 -2.15
C MET A 522 16.67 50.71 -1.90
N SER A 523 16.92 51.21 -0.69
CA SER A 523 16.75 52.63 -0.36
C SER A 523 17.66 53.53 -1.20
N ILE A 524 18.93 53.16 -1.35
CA ILE A 524 19.90 53.89 -2.19
C ILE A 524 19.47 53.83 -3.66
N SER A 525 19.09 52.65 -4.15
CA SER A 525 18.61 52.45 -5.53
C SER A 525 17.35 53.28 -5.82
N TYR A 526 16.42 53.35 -4.87
CA TYR A 526 15.21 54.17 -4.97
C TYR A 526 15.53 55.67 -5.01
N GLN A 527 16.44 56.15 -4.16
CA GLN A 527 16.91 57.54 -4.19
C GLN A 527 17.57 57.90 -5.53
N GLN A 528 18.44 57.01 -6.06
CA GLN A 528 19.05 57.18 -7.38
C GLN A 528 18.00 57.22 -8.49
N HIS A 529 17.02 56.31 -8.47
CA HIS A 529 15.94 56.27 -9.46
C HIS A 529 15.06 57.54 -9.39
N SER A 530 14.69 57.97 -8.19
CA SER A 530 13.94 59.22 -7.97
C SER A 530 14.69 60.44 -8.51
N LYS A 531 16.02 60.49 -8.32
CA LYS A 531 16.85 61.56 -8.87
C LYS A 531 16.84 61.54 -10.41
N LEU A 532 17.11 60.39 -11.02
CA LEU A 532 17.08 60.23 -12.48
C LEU A 532 15.71 60.56 -13.09
N MET A 533 14.62 60.24 -12.40
CA MET A 533 13.27 60.59 -12.84
C MET A 533 13.00 62.10 -12.74
N SER A 534 13.50 62.77 -11.70
CA SER A 534 13.43 64.24 -11.62
C SER A 534 14.24 64.93 -12.72
N GLU A 535 15.45 64.45 -13.02
CA GLU A 535 16.29 64.96 -14.11
C GLU A 535 15.62 64.73 -15.48
N ARG A 536 15.05 63.55 -15.73
CA ARG A 536 14.25 63.26 -16.94
C ARG A 536 13.03 64.16 -17.06
N SER A 537 12.35 64.46 -15.96
CA SER A 537 11.19 65.36 -15.95
C SER A 537 11.59 66.79 -16.32
N LEU A 538 12.71 67.29 -15.77
CA LEU A 538 13.24 68.62 -16.11
C LEU A 538 13.64 68.70 -17.59
N VAL A 539 14.39 67.72 -18.11
CA VAL A 539 14.78 67.65 -19.53
C VAL A 539 13.56 67.56 -20.45
N SER A 540 12.52 66.83 -20.05
CA SER A 540 11.26 66.75 -20.81
C SER A 540 10.52 68.08 -20.83
N ARG A 541 10.49 68.80 -19.70
CA ARG A 541 9.90 70.14 -19.59
C ARG A 541 10.65 71.16 -20.45
N GLU A 542 11.98 71.14 -20.45
CA GLU A 542 12.78 72.00 -21.35
C GLU A 542 12.51 71.71 -22.82
N LYS A 543 12.40 70.43 -23.21
CA LYS A 543 12.06 70.05 -24.60
C LYS A 543 10.66 70.55 -24.98
N SER A 544 9.69 70.44 -24.07
CA SER A 544 8.34 70.98 -24.29
C SER A 544 8.36 72.49 -24.51
N ILE A 545 9.06 73.24 -23.66
CA ILE A 545 9.19 74.71 -23.79
C ILE A 545 9.86 75.08 -25.13
N LYS A 546 10.93 74.39 -25.52
CA LYS A 546 11.62 74.61 -26.81
C LYS A 546 10.70 74.33 -28.01
N MET A 547 9.91 73.26 -27.94
CA MET A 547 8.92 72.92 -28.97
C MET A 547 7.78 73.95 -29.03
N GLU A 548 7.32 74.44 -27.89
CA GLU A 548 6.31 75.49 -27.78
C GLU A 548 6.80 76.82 -28.37
N THR A 549 8.07 77.20 -28.15
CA THR A 549 8.66 78.40 -28.77
C THR A 549 8.84 78.28 -30.29
N GLU A 550 9.22 77.11 -30.81
CA GLU A 550 9.26 76.88 -32.26
C GLU A 550 7.84 76.85 -32.87
N MET A 551 6.84 76.33 -32.14
CA MET A 551 5.44 76.37 -32.56
C MET A 551 4.92 77.81 -32.67
N MET A 552 5.12 78.66 -31.64
CA MET A 552 4.75 80.08 -31.70
C MET A 552 5.40 80.81 -32.88
N ARG A 553 6.67 80.50 -33.17
CA ARG A 553 7.39 81.06 -34.32
C ARG A 553 6.75 80.62 -35.64
N LEU A 554 6.47 79.33 -35.81
CA LEU A 554 5.82 78.80 -37.00
C LEU A 554 4.40 79.36 -37.18
N GLU A 555 3.64 79.54 -36.10
CA GLU A 555 2.33 80.22 -36.13
C GLU A 555 2.46 81.68 -36.62
N GLN A 556 3.49 82.40 -36.15
CA GLN A 556 3.77 83.77 -36.59
C GLN A 556 4.19 83.83 -38.07
N ASP A 557 5.00 82.87 -38.55
CA ASP A 557 5.40 82.78 -39.96
C ASP A 557 4.20 82.40 -40.86
N ILE A 558 3.33 81.49 -40.41
CA ILE A 558 2.07 81.15 -41.08
C ILE A 558 1.13 82.36 -41.15
N LEU A 559 1.03 83.16 -40.08
CA LEU A 559 0.26 84.40 -40.09
C LEU A 559 0.83 85.40 -41.12
N GLN A 560 2.15 85.60 -41.17
CA GLN A 560 2.79 86.46 -42.17
C GLN A 560 2.56 85.98 -43.61
N GLU A 561 2.65 84.68 -43.89
CA GLU A 561 2.33 84.14 -45.21
C GLU A 561 0.84 84.26 -45.54
N LYS A 562 -0.06 84.05 -44.57
CA LYS A 562 -1.50 84.28 -44.73
C LYS A 562 -1.81 85.75 -45.01
N ASP A 563 -1.04 86.69 -44.47
CA ASP A 563 -1.17 88.12 -44.72
C ASP A 563 -0.74 88.47 -46.16
N LYS A 564 0.40 87.93 -46.62
CA LYS A 564 0.82 88.00 -48.03
C LYS A 564 -0.20 87.34 -48.97
N LEU A 565 -0.81 86.24 -48.55
CA LEU A 565 -1.84 85.56 -49.33
C LEU A 565 -3.10 86.43 -49.45
N ARG A 566 -3.57 87.08 -48.37
CA ARG A 566 -4.68 88.04 -48.41
C ARG A 566 -4.39 89.25 -49.29
N GLN A 567 -3.15 89.74 -49.30
CA GLN A 567 -2.72 90.80 -50.23
C GLN A 567 -2.80 90.32 -51.69
N ARG A 568 -2.32 89.10 -51.99
CA ARG A 568 -2.46 88.49 -53.32
C ARG A 568 -3.92 88.27 -53.71
N GLU A 569 -4.77 87.79 -52.81
CA GLU A 569 -6.21 87.64 -53.03
C GLU A 569 -6.93 88.96 -53.30
N LEU A 570 -6.50 90.07 -52.69
CA LEU A 570 -6.99 91.41 -53.02
C LEU A 570 -6.61 91.79 -54.45
N THR A 571 -5.34 91.63 -54.83
CA THR A 571 -4.92 91.90 -56.23
C THR A 571 -5.60 90.99 -57.24
N LEU A 572 -5.85 89.71 -56.91
CA LEU A 572 -6.61 88.79 -57.74
C LEU A 572 -8.08 89.20 -57.84
N ARG A 573 -8.69 89.72 -56.77
CA ARG A 573 -10.06 90.27 -56.81
C ARG A 573 -10.16 91.52 -57.69
N GLU A 574 -9.19 92.42 -57.62
CA GLU A 574 -9.15 93.60 -58.51
C GLU A 574 -8.95 93.22 -59.98
N LEU A 575 -8.16 92.17 -60.27
CA LEU A 575 -8.00 91.64 -61.62
C LEU A 575 -9.26 90.90 -62.09
N LEU A 576 -9.90 90.12 -61.22
CA LEU A 576 -11.18 89.47 -61.50
C LEU A 576 -12.32 90.48 -61.66
N GLU A 577 -12.30 91.63 -61.00
CA GLU A 577 -13.31 92.67 -61.18
C GLU A 577 -13.14 93.39 -62.53
N LYS A 578 -11.90 93.53 -63.03
CA LYS A 578 -11.62 93.97 -64.40
C LYS A 578 -12.15 92.95 -65.42
N LEU A 579 -11.78 91.68 -65.29
CA LEU A 579 -12.30 90.59 -66.12
C LEU A 579 -13.83 90.49 -66.07
N LYS A 580 -14.44 90.63 -64.89
CA LYS A 580 -15.90 90.56 -64.71
C LYS A 580 -16.63 91.77 -65.28
N ASN A 581 -15.95 92.91 -65.42
CA ASN A 581 -16.49 94.05 -66.16
C ASN A 581 -16.34 93.88 -67.68
N GLU A 582 -15.35 93.12 -68.16
CA GLU A 582 -15.25 92.66 -69.55
C GLU A 582 -16.31 91.56 -69.86
N GLU A 583 -16.51 90.59 -68.96
CA GLU A 583 -17.54 89.54 -69.08
C GLU A 583 -18.97 90.10 -69.00
N LYS A 584 -19.21 91.14 -68.18
CA LYS A 584 -20.50 91.85 -68.12
C LYS A 584 -20.90 92.53 -69.45
N GLN A 585 -19.97 92.75 -70.37
CA GLN A 585 -20.31 93.23 -71.71
C GLN A 585 -20.76 92.11 -72.65
N ASN A 586 -20.51 90.83 -72.33
CA ASN A 586 -20.59 89.74 -73.30
C ASN A 586 -21.83 88.84 -73.21
N GLU A 587 -22.30 88.39 -72.04
CA GLU A 587 -23.34 87.33 -72.00
C GLU A 587 -24.57 87.66 -71.13
N MET A 588 -25.70 87.86 -71.83
CA MET A 588 -27.06 87.79 -71.29
C MET A 588 -27.55 86.33 -71.22
N HIS A 589 -28.35 86.00 -70.20
CA HIS A 589 -29.10 84.72 -70.02
C HIS A 589 -28.22 83.47 -69.73
N MET A 590 -28.52 82.58 -68.78
CA MET A 590 -29.80 81.94 -68.45
C MET A 590 -29.92 81.54 -66.96
N TYR A 591 -31.12 81.13 -66.55
CA TYR A 591 -31.41 80.50 -65.26
C TYR A 591 -31.52 78.98 -65.41
N GLU A 592 -31.09 78.21 -64.42
CA GLU A 592 -31.44 76.80 -64.26
C GLU A 592 -32.07 76.54 -62.88
N SER A 593 -33.09 75.68 -62.86
CA SER A 593 -33.99 75.45 -61.73
C SER A 593 -33.83 74.05 -61.15
N ASN A 594 -33.42 73.94 -59.89
CA ASN A 594 -33.29 72.66 -59.19
C ASN A 594 -34.53 72.36 -58.35
N LEU A 595 -35.04 71.12 -58.45
CA LEU A 595 -36.07 70.59 -57.57
C LEU A 595 -35.53 69.31 -56.90
N SER A 596 -35.23 69.37 -55.60
CA SER A 596 -34.81 68.22 -54.78
C SER A 596 -35.90 67.91 -53.75
N THR A 597 -36.30 66.65 -53.65
CA THR A 597 -37.35 66.18 -52.74
C THR A 597 -36.74 65.68 -51.43
N LYS A 598 -36.88 66.49 -50.37
CA LYS A 598 -36.45 66.14 -49.01
C LYS A 598 -37.63 65.60 -48.19
N ILE A 599 -37.44 64.49 -47.48
CA ILE A 599 -38.48 63.88 -46.65
C ILE A 599 -38.35 64.42 -45.22
N SER A 600 -39.46 64.56 -44.50
CA SER A 600 -39.48 65.00 -43.11
C SER A 600 -40.65 64.37 -42.38
N ILE A 601 -40.41 63.91 -41.16
CA ILE A 601 -41.39 63.21 -40.33
C ILE A 601 -41.96 64.19 -39.31
N PHE A 602 -43.27 64.20 -39.17
CA PHE A 602 -43.97 65.07 -38.24
C PHE A 602 -44.13 64.39 -36.88
N ASP A 603 -43.63 65.02 -35.83
CA ASP A 603 -43.81 64.58 -34.44
C ASP A 603 -45.19 65.05 -33.93
N PRO A 604 -46.14 64.15 -33.61
CA PRO A 604 -47.49 64.51 -33.20
C PRO A 604 -47.55 65.32 -31.89
N ASP A 605 -46.60 65.09 -30.98
CA ASP A 605 -46.60 65.66 -29.64
C ASP A 605 -45.88 67.02 -29.59
N THR A 606 -44.87 67.22 -30.44
CA THR A 606 -44.12 68.50 -30.49
C THR A 606 -44.48 69.40 -31.66
N GLY A 607 -45.25 68.91 -32.64
CA GLY A 607 -45.68 69.66 -33.83
C GLY A 607 -44.53 70.08 -34.76
N LYS A 608 -43.36 69.46 -34.63
CA LYS A 608 -42.14 69.81 -35.37
C LYS A 608 -41.78 68.72 -36.38
N ASN A 609 -41.34 69.18 -37.55
CA ASN A 609 -40.70 68.34 -38.54
C ASN A 609 -39.30 67.94 -38.07
N MET A 610 -38.94 66.67 -38.25
CA MET A 610 -37.62 66.13 -37.97
C MET A 610 -37.13 65.21 -39.10
N SER A 611 -35.84 64.95 -39.14
CA SER A 611 -35.26 64.01 -40.11
C SER A 611 -35.66 62.55 -39.80
N PRO A 612 -35.72 61.65 -40.80
CA PRO A 612 -35.96 60.22 -40.55
C PRO A 612 -34.98 59.60 -39.54
N TYR A 613 -33.72 60.04 -39.54
CA TYR A 613 -32.71 59.59 -38.57
C TYR A 613 -33.01 60.04 -37.13
N GLU A 614 -33.49 61.28 -36.93
CA GLU A 614 -33.90 61.76 -35.60
C GLU A 614 -35.15 61.06 -35.09
N ALA A 615 -36.11 60.78 -35.97
CA ALA A 615 -37.30 60.01 -35.63
C ALA A 615 -36.96 58.57 -35.19
N TYR A 616 -36.04 57.90 -35.91
CA TYR A 616 -35.53 56.59 -35.52
C TYR A 616 -34.85 56.62 -34.15
N LYS A 617 -33.97 57.59 -33.92
CA LYS A 617 -33.27 57.74 -32.63
C LYS A 617 -34.21 58.04 -31.45
N ARG A 618 -35.39 58.61 -31.72
CA ARG A 618 -36.47 58.83 -30.72
C ARG A 618 -37.46 57.66 -30.62
N GLY A 619 -37.32 56.62 -31.43
CA GLY A 619 -38.26 55.48 -31.47
C GLY A 619 -39.62 55.79 -32.10
N LEU A 620 -39.74 56.90 -32.84
CA LEU A 620 -40.98 57.30 -33.53
C LEU A 620 -41.19 56.54 -34.84
N ILE A 621 -40.12 55.99 -35.42
CA ILE A 621 -40.15 55.01 -36.51
C ILE A 621 -39.26 53.82 -36.15
N ASP A 622 -39.60 52.64 -36.66
CA ASP A 622 -38.75 51.46 -36.48
C ASP A 622 -37.54 51.47 -37.44
N TYR A 623 -36.58 50.57 -37.20
CA TYR A 623 -35.35 50.50 -38.01
C TYR A 623 -35.61 50.15 -39.49
N SER A 624 -36.66 49.39 -39.80
CA SER A 624 -37.03 49.05 -41.17
C SER A 624 -37.66 50.23 -41.91
N GLN A 625 -38.51 50.99 -41.22
CA GLN A 625 -39.11 52.24 -41.71
C GLN A 625 -38.03 53.32 -41.94
N TYR A 626 -37.03 53.40 -41.07
CA TYR A 626 -35.87 54.29 -41.24
C TYR A 626 -35.12 54.02 -42.55
N ILE A 627 -34.78 52.75 -42.82
CA ILE A 627 -34.08 52.36 -44.04
C ILE A 627 -34.90 52.72 -45.30
N ILE A 628 -36.21 52.40 -45.31
CA ILE A 628 -37.11 52.73 -46.43
C ILE A 628 -37.16 54.24 -46.70
N LEU A 629 -37.26 55.07 -45.66
CA LEU A 629 -37.31 56.53 -45.82
C LEU A 629 -35.95 57.12 -46.25
N GLN A 630 -34.85 56.51 -45.81
CA GLN A 630 -33.48 56.89 -46.22
C GLN A 630 -33.18 56.51 -47.69
N GLU A 631 -33.77 55.42 -48.19
CA GLU A 631 -33.72 55.01 -49.60
C GLU A 631 -34.53 55.94 -50.52
N GLN A 632 -35.65 56.49 -50.02
CA GLN A 632 -36.49 57.42 -50.78
C GLN A 632 -35.89 58.84 -50.93
N GLU A 633 -34.90 59.22 -50.12
CA GLU A 633 -34.13 60.45 -50.33
C GLU A 633 -33.03 60.23 -51.38
N CYS A 634 -33.31 60.48 -52.67
CA CYS A 634 -32.33 60.34 -53.75
C CYS A 634 -32.23 61.59 -54.64
N ASP A 635 -31.05 62.24 -54.65
CA ASP A 635 -30.72 63.35 -55.55
C ASP A 635 -30.02 62.83 -56.82
N TRP A 636 -30.80 62.63 -57.90
CA TRP A 636 -30.28 62.36 -59.25
C TRP A 636 -30.41 63.63 -60.10
N GLU A 637 -29.36 64.00 -60.83
CA GLU A 637 -29.35 65.17 -61.72
C GLU A 637 -29.12 64.76 -63.18
N GLU A 638 -29.88 65.36 -64.10
CA GLU A 638 -29.60 65.26 -65.54
C GLU A 638 -28.60 66.36 -65.92
N ILE A 639 -27.45 65.96 -66.46
CA ILE A 639 -26.39 66.87 -66.93
C ILE A 639 -26.19 66.68 -68.44
N THR A 640 -26.15 67.79 -69.18
CA THR A 640 -25.84 67.81 -70.62
C THR A 640 -24.47 68.43 -70.83
N THR A 641 -23.53 67.70 -71.43
CA THR A 641 -22.17 68.19 -71.60
C THR A 641 -22.07 69.09 -72.84
N ARG A 642 -21.76 70.38 -72.64
CA ARG A 642 -21.76 71.45 -73.68
C ARG A 642 -20.81 71.19 -74.86
N SER A 643 -19.90 70.22 -74.77
CA SER A 643 -18.94 69.84 -75.82
C SER A 643 -19.37 68.67 -76.72
N SER A 644 -20.34 67.84 -76.32
CA SER A 644 -20.80 66.66 -77.09
C SER A 644 -22.32 66.58 -77.29
N GLY A 645 -23.11 67.23 -76.44
CA GLY A 645 -24.58 67.13 -76.47
C GLY A 645 -25.14 65.80 -75.95
N GLU A 646 -24.30 64.91 -75.43
CA GLU A 646 -24.73 63.65 -74.79
C GLU A 646 -25.42 63.92 -73.46
N GLN A 647 -26.54 63.23 -73.21
CA GLN A 647 -27.32 63.32 -71.98
C GLN A 647 -26.83 62.28 -70.96
N MET A 648 -26.49 62.73 -69.75
CA MET A 648 -25.98 61.85 -68.69
C MET A 648 -26.72 62.07 -67.37
N LEU A 649 -26.89 61.01 -66.59
CA LEU A 649 -27.42 61.06 -65.23
C LEU A 649 -26.26 61.04 -64.23
N LEU A 650 -26.27 61.97 -63.28
CA LEU A 650 -25.33 62.09 -62.17
C LEU A 650 -26.00 61.65 -60.86
N ASP A 651 -25.39 60.68 -60.18
CA ASP A 651 -25.70 60.36 -58.79
C ASP A 651 -24.88 61.28 -57.86
N LYS A 652 -25.54 62.18 -57.11
CA LYS A 652 -24.85 63.10 -56.19
C LYS A 652 -24.26 62.43 -54.95
N LYS A 653 -24.71 61.22 -54.58
CA LYS A 653 -24.18 60.46 -53.42
C LYS A 653 -22.91 59.70 -53.76
N SER A 654 -22.77 59.17 -54.98
CA SER A 654 -21.56 58.43 -55.41
C SER A 654 -20.64 59.19 -56.39
N GLY A 655 -21.10 60.30 -56.96
CA GLY A 655 -20.36 61.07 -57.99
C GLY A 655 -20.26 60.37 -59.34
N LYS A 656 -20.98 59.25 -59.55
CA LYS A 656 -20.95 58.48 -60.79
C LYS A 656 -21.84 59.09 -61.85
N GLN A 657 -21.35 59.11 -63.09
CA GLN A 657 -22.06 59.57 -64.27
C GLN A 657 -22.42 58.36 -65.16
N TYR A 658 -23.65 58.34 -65.67
CA TYR A 658 -24.14 57.29 -66.56
C TYR A 658 -24.71 57.91 -67.84
N SER A 659 -24.17 57.55 -69.00
CA SER A 659 -24.68 58.00 -70.29
C SER A 659 -25.96 57.23 -70.67
N ILE A 660 -27.01 57.97 -71.02
CA ILE A 660 -28.29 57.40 -71.47
C ILE A 660 -28.10 56.73 -72.85
N ASP A 661 -27.27 57.31 -73.71
CA ASP A 661 -26.95 56.78 -75.04
C ASP A 661 -26.14 55.48 -74.96
N GLU A 662 -25.24 55.34 -73.98
CA GLU A 662 -24.54 54.08 -73.72
C GLU A 662 -25.49 52.99 -73.20
N ALA A 663 -26.45 53.35 -72.33
CA ALA A 663 -27.45 52.41 -71.85
C ALA A 663 -28.40 51.90 -72.96
N LEU A 664 -28.69 52.74 -73.97
CA LEU A 664 -29.36 52.35 -75.21
C LEU A 664 -28.49 51.42 -76.05
N ARG A 665 -27.21 51.74 -76.28
CA ARG A 665 -26.26 50.86 -77.03
C ARG A 665 -26.13 49.47 -76.39
N GLN A 666 -26.14 49.40 -75.06
CA GLN A 666 -26.05 48.14 -74.30
C GLN A 666 -27.39 47.42 -74.09
N ASN A 667 -28.51 47.89 -74.69
CA ASN A 667 -29.87 47.35 -74.49
C ASN A 667 -30.33 47.29 -73.01
N ARG A 668 -29.73 48.08 -72.10
CA ARG A 668 -30.15 48.16 -70.69
C ARG A 668 -31.49 48.88 -70.55
N VAL A 669 -31.74 49.83 -71.44
CA VAL A 669 -32.96 50.65 -71.50
C VAL A 669 -33.53 50.58 -72.91
N THR A 670 -34.85 50.45 -73.04
CA THR A 670 -35.52 50.49 -74.33
C THR A 670 -35.84 51.93 -74.76
N PRO A 671 -35.92 52.24 -76.07
CA PRO A 671 -36.31 53.57 -76.56
C PRO A 671 -37.66 54.05 -75.98
N GLU A 672 -38.58 53.12 -75.69
CA GLU A 672 -39.89 53.40 -75.08
C GLU A 672 -39.80 53.78 -73.59
N GLN A 673 -38.77 53.33 -72.87
CA GLN A 673 -38.51 53.78 -71.49
C GLN A 673 -37.89 55.18 -71.48
N VAL A 674 -36.95 55.48 -72.39
CA VAL A 674 -36.40 56.84 -72.57
C VAL A 674 -37.50 57.83 -72.96
N ARG A 675 -38.42 57.44 -73.86
CA ARG A 675 -39.59 58.26 -74.21
C ARG A 675 -40.47 58.55 -72.98
N ARG A 676 -40.81 57.53 -72.18
CA ARG A 676 -41.62 57.72 -70.96
C ARG A 676 -40.92 58.58 -69.89
N PHE A 677 -39.59 58.52 -69.78
CA PHE A 677 -38.81 59.43 -68.95
C PHE A 677 -38.90 60.88 -69.45
N ARG A 678 -38.64 61.13 -70.74
CA ARG A 678 -38.75 62.47 -71.35
C ARG A 678 -40.18 63.06 -71.31
N GLU A 679 -41.20 62.20 -71.29
CA GLU A 679 -42.60 62.60 -71.10
C GLU A 679 -42.99 62.81 -69.61
N GLY A 680 -42.05 62.68 -68.66
CA GLY A 680 -42.30 62.80 -67.21
C GLY A 680 -43.14 61.67 -66.60
N LYS A 681 -43.42 60.60 -67.36
CA LYS A 681 -44.25 59.45 -66.97
C LYS A 681 -43.45 58.34 -66.27
N LEU A 682 -42.13 58.46 -66.24
CA LEU A 682 -41.22 57.56 -65.52
C LEU A 682 -40.34 58.44 -64.63
N HIS A 683 -40.32 58.16 -63.33
CA HIS A 683 -39.63 59.01 -62.36
C HIS A 683 -38.11 58.84 -62.46
N ILE A 684 -37.33 59.90 -62.19
CA ILE A 684 -35.88 59.91 -62.45
C ILE A 684 -35.13 58.81 -61.70
N ALA A 685 -35.53 58.47 -60.46
CA ALA A 685 -34.95 57.36 -59.71
C ALA A 685 -35.25 55.98 -60.34
N GLU A 686 -36.46 55.76 -60.90
CA GLU A 686 -36.81 54.52 -61.57
C GLU A 686 -36.08 54.37 -62.91
N PHE A 687 -35.92 55.48 -63.64
CA PHE A 687 -35.13 55.53 -64.88
C PHE A 687 -33.63 55.33 -64.61
N ALA A 688 -33.08 55.95 -63.57
CA ALA A 688 -31.67 55.81 -63.18
C ALA A 688 -31.28 54.37 -62.82
N LEU A 689 -32.15 53.61 -62.14
CA LEU A 689 -31.93 52.19 -61.86
C LEU A 689 -31.85 51.34 -63.13
N LEU A 690 -32.68 51.63 -64.13
CA LEU A 690 -32.64 50.95 -65.44
C LEU A 690 -31.35 51.29 -66.21
N VAL A 691 -30.90 52.55 -66.15
CA VAL A 691 -29.63 53.00 -66.75
C VAL A 691 -28.42 52.36 -66.05
N ALA A 692 -28.43 52.25 -64.71
CA ALA A 692 -27.37 51.61 -63.93
C ALA A 692 -27.29 50.09 -64.19
N GLY A 693 -28.42 49.43 -64.46
CA GLY A 693 -28.48 48.02 -64.90
C GLY A 693 -28.66 47.00 -63.79
N GLU A 694 -29.27 47.39 -62.66
CA GLU A 694 -29.54 46.48 -61.54
C GLU A 694 -30.96 45.89 -61.62
N THR A 695 -31.07 44.55 -61.61
CA THR A 695 -32.37 43.85 -61.70
C THR A 695 -32.87 43.40 -60.33
N LYS A 696 -34.16 43.64 -60.06
CA LYS A 696 -34.80 43.46 -58.74
C LYS A 696 -34.54 42.08 -58.09
N PRO A 697 -34.04 42.02 -56.84
CA PRO A 697 -34.20 40.85 -55.97
C PRO A 697 -35.68 40.62 -55.64
N LYS A 698 -36.08 39.35 -55.47
CA LYS A 698 -37.44 39.00 -55.01
C LYS A 698 -37.56 39.25 -53.50
N PRO A 699 -38.66 39.85 -53.00
CA PRO A 699 -38.84 40.09 -51.57
C PRO A 699 -39.18 38.79 -50.83
N ILE A 700 -38.48 38.55 -49.72
CA ILE A 700 -38.89 37.60 -48.68
C ILE A 700 -39.73 38.38 -47.68
N ALA A 701 -41.00 38.02 -47.53
CA ALA A 701 -41.85 38.55 -46.48
C ALA A 701 -41.54 37.86 -45.14
N PRO A 702 -41.53 38.62 -44.06
CA PRO A 702 -42.23 38.19 -42.86
C PRO A 702 -43.11 39.32 -42.31
N LEU A 703 -44.32 39.01 -41.82
CA LEU A 703 -44.92 39.69 -40.66
C LEU A 703 -46.26 39.07 -40.23
N LEU A 704 -46.53 39.20 -38.92
CA LEU A 704 -47.82 39.22 -38.22
C LEU A 704 -48.51 37.89 -37.83
N SER A 705 -48.25 37.51 -36.58
CA SER A 705 -49.20 37.63 -35.44
C SER A 705 -50.69 37.30 -35.64
N SER A 706 -51.26 36.50 -34.71
CA SER A 706 -52.18 37.03 -33.66
C SER A 706 -52.90 35.94 -32.84
N THR A 707 -52.59 35.90 -31.53
CA THR A 707 -53.53 35.90 -30.38
C THR A 707 -54.57 34.78 -30.10
N THR A 708 -54.73 34.53 -28.78
CA THR A 708 -55.94 34.19 -27.99
C THR A 708 -56.43 32.74 -27.73
N HIS A 709 -56.66 32.51 -26.42
CA HIS A 709 -57.66 31.65 -25.74
C HIS A 709 -57.51 30.11 -25.63
N LEU A 710 -56.83 29.72 -24.53
CA LEU A 710 -57.40 29.06 -23.32
C LEU A 710 -58.24 27.77 -23.39
N GLN A 711 -57.90 26.87 -22.44
CA GLN A 711 -58.66 25.73 -21.87
C GLN A 711 -58.81 24.46 -22.72
N ASN A 712 -58.14 23.38 -22.29
CA ASN A 712 -58.70 22.59 -21.19
C ASN A 712 -57.67 21.73 -20.43
N PHE A 713 -57.94 21.48 -19.14
CA PHE A 713 -57.23 20.49 -18.33
C PHE A 713 -57.81 19.08 -18.56
N SER A 714 -56.94 18.07 -18.58
CA SER A 714 -57.28 16.78 -17.94
C SER A 714 -56.01 16.07 -17.47
N TYR A 715 -55.84 16.02 -16.14
CA TYR A 715 -54.98 15.02 -15.52
C TYR A 715 -55.57 13.63 -15.78
N GLN A 716 -54.74 12.65 -16.13
CA GLN A 716 -54.62 11.44 -15.31
C GLN A 716 -53.40 10.61 -15.71
N SER A 717 -52.46 10.57 -14.76
CA SER A 717 -51.83 9.37 -14.22
C SER A 717 -52.25 8.01 -14.77
N GLY A 718 -51.22 7.21 -15.08
CA GLY A 718 -51.08 5.92 -14.39
C GLY A 718 -51.60 4.68 -15.13
N THR A 719 -50.78 4.17 -16.05
CA THR A 719 -50.62 2.72 -16.19
C THR A 719 -49.17 2.35 -15.95
N VAL A 720 -48.93 1.73 -14.80
CA VAL A 720 -47.66 1.08 -14.43
C VAL A 720 -47.21 0.17 -15.56
N SER A 721 -46.06 0.46 -16.15
CA SER A 721 -45.26 -0.50 -16.90
C SER A 721 -43.91 -0.55 -16.21
N SER A 722 -43.55 -1.74 -15.71
CA SER A 722 -42.31 -1.98 -14.98
C SER A 722 -41.11 -1.49 -15.79
N SER A 723 -40.35 -0.57 -15.20
CA SER A 723 -39.18 0.06 -15.79
C SER A 723 -38.12 -0.96 -16.20
N GLN A 724 -37.88 -1.10 -17.50
CA GLN A 724 -36.51 -1.16 -17.97
C GLN A 724 -35.98 0.27 -17.91
N GLN A 725 -35.34 0.62 -16.78
CA GLN A 725 -34.43 1.76 -16.78
C GLN A 725 -33.27 1.39 -17.69
N GLU A 726 -33.05 2.17 -18.75
CA GLU A 726 -31.75 2.19 -19.43
C GLU A 726 -30.76 2.82 -18.44
N ASP A 727 -30.18 1.96 -17.58
CA ASP A 727 -29.15 2.35 -16.63
C ASP A 727 -27.93 2.86 -17.41
N ASN A 728 -27.76 4.18 -17.53
CA ASN A 728 -26.50 4.77 -17.95
C ASN A 728 -25.43 4.44 -16.89
N PHE A 729 -24.65 3.39 -17.15
CA PHE A 729 -23.55 3.00 -16.26
C PHE A 729 -22.43 4.05 -16.31
N PRO A 730 -21.76 4.35 -15.18
CA PRO A 730 -20.48 5.04 -15.21
C PRO A 730 -19.43 4.15 -15.90
N ILE A 731 -18.28 4.73 -16.27
CA ILE A 731 -17.12 3.99 -16.76
C ILE A 731 -16.76 2.87 -15.75
N ALA A 732 -17.01 1.62 -16.14
CA ALA A 732 -16.95 0.44 -15.27
C ALA A 732 -15.53 -0.16 -15.20
N GLY A 733 -14.77 -0.03 -16.28
CA GLY A 733 -13.47 -0.68 -16.43
C GLY A 733 -12.69 -0.17 -17.62
N ILE A 734 -11.64 -0.92 -17.95
CA ILE A 734 -10.74 -0.65 -19.07
C ILE A 734 -10.84 -1.80 -20.09
N TYR A 735 -10.86 -1.44 -21.36
CA TYR A 735 -10.76 -2.39 -22.48
C TYR A 735 -9.37 -2.27 -23.11
N ASP A 736 -8.67 -3.38 -23.26
CA ASP A 736 -7.37 -3.43 -23.95
C ASP A 736 -7.55 -3.96 -25.39
N PRO A 737 -7.54 -3.07 -26.40
CA PRO A 737 -7.71 -3.47 -27.80
C PRO A 737 -6.51 -4.23 -28.37
N SER A 738 -5.40 -4.35 -27.63
CA SER A 738 -4.24 -5.16 -28.07
C SER A 738 -4.35 -6.63 -27.67
N THR A 739 -5.16 -6.94 -26.66
CA THR A 739 -5.43 -8.31 -26.20
C THR A 739 -6.88 -8.75 -26.34
N ASP A 740 -7.78 -7.83 -26.72
CA ASP A 740 -9.23 -8.02 -26.74
C ASP A 740 -9.76 -8.45 -25.36
N THR A 741 -9.24 -7.82 -24.29
CA THR A 741 -9.62 -8.14 -22.90
C THR A 741 -10.18 -6.95 -22.12
N THR A 742 -11.28 -7.20 -21.43
CA THR A 742 -11.90 -6.29 -20.47
C THR A 742 -11.30 -6.51 -19.07
N MET A 743 -10.96 -5.45 -18.33
CA MET A 743 -10.40 -5.59 -16.99
C MET A 743 -10.80 -4.47 -16.03
N SER A 744 -10.84 -4.77 -14.72
CA SER A 744 -11.17 -3.79 -13.69
C SER A 744 -10.18 -2.63 -13.66
N VAL A 745 -10.64 -1.45 -13.21
CA VAL A 745 -9.81 -0.25 -13.10
C VAL A 745 -8.56 -0.52 -12.26
N ARG A 746 -8.69 -1.26 -11.14
CA ARG A 746 -7.54 -1.72 -10.33
C ARG A 746 -6.55 -2.54 -11.16
N SER A 747 -7.03 -3.55 -11.88
CA SER A 747 -6.18 -4.43 -12.71
C SER A 747 -5.43 -3.65 -13.78
N ALA A 748 -6.07 -2.65 -14.40
CA ALA A 748 -5.45 -1.78 -15.40
C ALA A 748 -4.37 -0.86 -14.80
N VAL A 749 -4.56 -0.33 -13.59
CA VAL A 749 -3.51 0.41 -12.84
C VAL A 749 -2.34 -0.52 -12.51
N THR A 750 -2.60 -1.74 -12.03
CA THR A 750 -1.54 -2.72 -11.72
C THR A 750 -0.74 -3.09 -12.98
N ARG A 751 -1.40 -3.21 -14.14
CA ARG A 751 -0.77 -3.45 -15.45
C ARG A 751 -0.16 -2.19 -16.10
N LYS A 752 -0.28 -1.02 -15.48
CA LYS A 752 0.20 0.29 -15.98
C LYS A 752 -0.41 0.73 -17.33
N LEU A 753 -1.60 0.23 -17.68
CA LEU A 753 -2.33 0.67 -18.87
C LEU A 753 -2.91 2.08 -18.71
N ILE A 754 -3.30 2.40 -17.48
CA ILE A 754 -3.74 3.73 -17.05
C ILE A 754 -2.86 4.22 -15.90
N ASP A 755 -2.74 5.53 -15.73
CA ASP A 755 -2.00 6.07 -14.60
C ASP A 755 -2.81 5.94 -13.28
N PRO A 756 -2.13 5.88 -12.11
CA PRO A 756 -2.81 5.71 -10.83
C PRO A 756 -3.76 6.85 -10.44
N ILE A 757 -3.60 8.06 -10.99
CA ILE A 757 -4.44 9.22 -10.65
C ILE A 757 -5.77 9.12 -11.41
N THR A 758 -5.72 8.86 -12.71
CA THR A 758 -6.90 8.57 -13.54
C THR A 758 -7.65 7.35 -13.02
N GLY A 759 -6.96 6.23 -12.73
CA GLY A 759 -7.62 5.04 -12.17
C GLY A 759 -8.31 5.29 -10.82
N GLN A 760 -7.66 6.04 -9.93
CA GLN A 760 -8.26 6.46 -8.67
C GLN A 760 -9.48 7.39 -8.87
N LYS A 761 -9.44 8.29 -9.86
CA LYS A 761 -10.57 9.18 -10.18
C LYS A 761 -11.75 8.41 -10.77
N LEU A 762 -11.52 7.44 -11.66
CA LEU A 762 -12.58 6.57 -12.18
C LEU A 762 -13.28 5.78 -11.05
N LEU A 763 -12.50 5.23 -10.10
CA LEU A 763 -13.06 4.55 -8.92
C LEU A 763 -13.84 5.49 -7.99
N GLU A 764 -13.43 6.76 -7.85
CA GLU A 764 -14.20 7.78 -7.13
C GLU A 764 -15.55 8.06 -7.79
N MET A 765 -15.60 8.18 -9.12
CA MET A 765 -16.86 8.39 -9.85
C MET A 765 -17.81 7.18 -9.73
N GLN A 766 -17.29 5.94 -9.77
CA GLN A 766 -18.08 4.72 -9.50
C GLN A 766 -18.66 4.74 -8.07
N ALA A 767 -17.83 5.01 -7.06
CA ALA A 767 -18.28 5.10 -5.68
C ALA A 767 -19.36 6.17 -5.47
N ALA A 768 -19.23 7.33 -6.13
CA ALA A 768 -20.19 8.44 -6.07
C ALA A 768 -21.51 8.19 -6.82
N THR A 769 -21.58 7.19 -7.70
CA THR A 769 -22.75 6.87 -8.54
C THR A 769 -23.46 5.56 -8.16
N GLY A 770 -22.98 4.87 -7.12
CA GLY A 770 -23.67 3.72 -6.52
C GLY A 770 -22.76 2.68 -5.88
N GLY A 771 -21.50 2.61 -6.28
CA GLY A 771 -20.55 1.60 -5.81
C GLY A 771 -19.56 1.18 -6.90
N ILE A 772 -18.54 0.42 -6.49
CA ILE A 772 -17.52 -0.11 -7.41
C ILE A 772 -18.15 -1.23 -8.24
N ILE A 773 -17.99 -1.17 -9.56
CA ILE A 773 -18.55 -2.15 -10.49
C ILE A 773 -17.60 -3.33 -10.64
N ASP A 774 -18.14 -4.54 -10.56
CA ASP A 774 -17.48 -5.75 -11.04
C ASP A 774 -17.95 -6.04 -12.47
N ILE A 775 -17.01 -6.02 -13.43
CA ILE A 775 -17.30 -6.26 -14.85
C ILE A 775 -17.83 -7.69 -15.07
N SER A 776 -17.38 -8.65 -14.26
CA SER A 776 -17.71 -10.07 -14.44
C SER A 776 -19.13 -10.43 -14.00
N THR A 777 -19.67 -9.71 -13.01
CA THR A 777 -21.03 -9.95 -12.46
C THR A 777 -22.01 -8.84 -12.79
N ARG A 778 -21.54 -7.69 -13.31
CA ARG A 778 -22.30 -6.44 -13.51
C ARG A 778 -22.80 -5.78 -12.20
N ASP A 779 -22.55 -6.40 -11.04
CA ASP A 779 -22.97 -5.90 -9.74
C ASP A 779 -22.19 -4.65 -9.30
N ARG A 780 -22.89 -3.75 -8.57
CA ARG A 780 -22.28 -2.63 -7.84
C ARG A 780 -22.08 -3.02 -6.38
N TYR A 781 -20.83 -3.02 -5.92
CA TYR A 781 -20.46 -3.30 -4.54
C TYR A 781 -20.18 -2.01 -3.77
N SER A 782 -20.59 -1.96 -2.49
CA SER A 782 -20.12 -0.90 -1.58
C SER A 782 -18.60 -0.97 -1.45
N VAL A 783 -17.94 0.16 -1.16
CA VAL A 783 -16.47 0.23 -1.18
C VAL A 783 -15.84 -0.77 -0.19
N HIS A 784 -16.49 -1.06 0.94
CA HIS A 784 -16.05 -2.10 1.87
C HIS A 784 -16.10 -3.52 1.26
N LYS A 785 -17.23 -3.90 0.63
CA LYS A 785 -17.39 -5.19 -0.06
C LYS A 785 -16.46 -5.30 -1.27
N ALA A 786 -16.17 -4.19 -1.94
CA ALA A 786 -15.22 -4.12 -3.06
C ALA A 786 -13.77 -4.36 -2.60
N ALA A 787 -13.39 -3.88 -1.40
CA ALA A 787 -12.09 -4.17 -0.80
C ALA A 787 -11.97 -5.65 -0.42
N GLU A 788 -12.98 -6.23 0.23
CA GLU A 788 -13.05 -7.68 0.53
C GLU A 788 -12.91 -8.53 -0.74
N ARG A 789 -13.59 -8.14 -1.83
CA ARG A 789 -13.52 -8.79 -3.15
C ARG A 789 -12.26 -8.47 -3.95
N SER A 790 -11.31 -7.68 -3.43
CA SER A 790 -10.11 -7.27 -4.16
C SER A 790 -10.38 -6.52 -5.49
N LEU A 791 -11.49 -5.79 -5.58
CA LEU A 791 -11.78 -4.89 -6.70
C LEU A 791 -11.07 -3.54 -6.58
N ILE A 792 -10.62 -3.17 -5.37
CA ILE A 792 -9.84 -1.95 -5.06
C ILE A 792 -8.65 -2.25 -4.15
N ASP A 793 -7.68 -1.34 -4.07
CA ASP A 793 -6.56 -1.44 -3.12
C ASP A 793 -6.92 -0.86 -1.74
N ASN A 794 -6.46 -1.50 -0.67
CA ASN A 794 -6.68 -1.03 0.72
C ASN A 794 -6.16 0.40 0.97
N ALA A 795 -5.13 0.84 0.23
CA ALA A 795 -4.63 2.22 0.30
C ALA A 795 -5.65 3.27 -0.19
N GLN A 796 -6.58 2.87 -1.06
CA GLN A 796 -7.59 3.75 -1.66
C GLN A 796 -8.89 3.79 -0.83
N LEU A 797 -9.09 2.82 0.06
CA LEU A 797 -10.33 2.58 0.83
C LEU A 797 -10.91 3.85 1.47
N GLN A 798 -10.14 4.59 2.27
CA GLN A 798 -10.63 5.79 2.97
C GLN A 798 -11.06 6.90 2.01
N ARG A 799 -10.34 7.04 0.89
CA ARG A 799 -10.61 8.06 -0.13
C ARG A 799 -11.87 7.71 -0.94
N LEU A 800 -12.05 6.43 -1.27
CA LEU A 800 -13.25 5.93 -1.93
C LEU A 800 -14.47 5.91 -1.00
N LEU A 801 -14.33 5.66 0.31
CA LEU A 801 -15.41 5.82 1.28
C LEU A 801 -15.90 7.27 1.36
N ASN A 802 -15.00 8.26 1.25
CA ASN A 802 -15.39 9.67 1.17
C ASN A 802 -16.11 10.03 -0.15
N ALA A 803 -15.78 9.37 -1.26
CA ALA A 803 -16.55 9.47 -2.50
C ALA A 803 -17.91 8.75 -2.40
N GLN A 804 -17.99 7.59 -1.73
CA GLN A 804 -19.25 6.86 -1.53
C GLN A 804 -20.30 7.66 -0.75
N LYS A 805 -19.88 8.57 0.16
CA LYS A 805 -20.78 9.53 0.83
C LYS A 805 -21.53 10.44 -0.14
N ALA A 806 -21.05 10.62 -1.37
CA ALA A 806 -21.80 11.34 -2.40
C ALA A 806 -23.07 10.58 -2.87
N PHE A 807 -23.07 9.25 -2.74
CA PHE A 807 -24.23 8.41 -3.02
C PHE A 807 -25.07 8.12 -1.76
N THR A 808 -24.43 7.76 -0.65
CA THR A 808 -25.13 7.41 0.61
C THR A 808 -25.54 8.60 1.47
N GLY A 809 -25.17 9.81 1.06
CA GLY A 809 -25.34 11.04 1.82
C GLY A 809 -24.19 11.36 2.80
N VAL A 810 -23.99 12.66 3.01
CA VAL A 810 -23.05 13.21 3.99
C VAL A 810 -23.81 13.53 5.26
N GLU A 811 -23.45 12.91 6.38
CA GLU A 811 -24.05 13.21 7.69
C GLU A 811 -23.68 14.63 8.15
N ASP A 812 -24.67 15.47 8.38
CA ASP A 812 -24.52 16.78 9.01
C ASP A 812 -24.20 16.59 10.52
N PRO A 813 -23.02 16.99 11.02
CA PRO A 813 -22.66 16.80 12.43
C PRO A 813 -23.61 17.48 13.41
N VAL A 814 -24.28 18.56 13.00
CA VAL A 814 -25.20 19.35 13.83
C VAL A 814 -26.61 18.78 13.79
N THR A 815 -27.12 18.50 12.59
CA THR A 815 -28.54 18.09 12.43
C THR A 815 -28.76 16.58 12.35
N LYS A 816 -27.68 15.78 12.22
CA LYS A 816 -27.71 14.33 12.00
C LYS A 816 -28.47 13.84 10.77
N ASN A 817 -28.88 14.78 9.91
CA ASN A 817 -29.51 14.47 8.64
C ASN A 817 -28.45 14.11 7.60
N GLN A 818 -28.79 13.16 6.71
CA GLN A 818 -28.03 12.91 5.51
C GLN A 818 -28.30 14.01 4.48
N LEU A 819 -27.24 14.64 4.00
CA LEU A 819 -27.24 15.69 2.99
C LEU A 819 -26.83 15.10 1.64
N SER A 820 -27.49 15.55 0.58
CA SER A 820 -27.02 15.37 -0.80
C SER A 820 -25.68 16.08 -1.04
N VAL A 821 -25.01 15.75 -2.16
CA VAL A 821 -23.69 16.34 -2.49
C VAL A 821 -23.74 17.86 -2.53
N GLY A 822 -24.74 18.43 -3.21
CA GLY A 822 -24.88 19.88 -3.33
C GLY A 822 -25.18 20.56 -1.98
N GLU A 823 -26.06 20.00 -1.14
CA GLU A 823 -26.30 20.49 0.23
C GLU A 823 -25.01 20.45 1.07
N ALA A 824 -24.20 19.40 0.92
CA ALA A 824 -22.93 19.24 1.63
C ALA A 824 -21.87 20.24 1.14
N VAL A 825 -21.81 20.56 -0.15
CA VAL A 825 -20.94 21.61 -0.70
C VAL A 825 -21.38 23.00 -0.22
N GLN A 826 -22.68 23.32 -0.31
CA GLN A 826 -23.24 24.60 0.16
C GLN A 826 -22.94 24.86 1.64
N LYS A 827 -23.02 23.82 2.48
CA LYS A 827 -22.70 23.89 3.92
C LYS A 827 -21.20 23.76 4.24
N GLY A 828 -20.33 23.52 3.26
CA GLY A 828 -18.89 23.36 3.46
C GLY A 828 -18.45 22.00 4.05
N TRP A 829 -19.36 21.02 4.15
CA TRP A 829 -19.04 19.65 4.58
C TRP A 829 -18.32 18.81 3.51
N MET A 830 -18.33 19.26 2.26
CA MET A 830 -17.56 18.68 1.16
C MET A 830 -16.83 19.78 0.35
N PRO A 831 -15.54 19.61 0.00
CA PRO A 831 -14.84 20.55 -0.87
C PRO A 831 -15.54 20.69 -2.23
N ARG A 832 -15.73 21.93 -2.69
CA ARG A 832 -16.46 22.25 -3.92
C ARG A 832 -15.95 21.44 -5.12
N ASP A 833 -14.64 21.38 -5.31
CA ASP A 833 -14.03 20.71 -6.47
C ASP A 833 -14.35 19.20 -6.53
N ASN A 834 -14.43 18.53 -5.38
CA ASN A 834 -14.81 17.12 -5.34
C ASN A 834 -16.32 16.96 -5.51
N GLY A 835 -17.12 17.80 -4.85
CA GLY A 835 -18.57 17.76 -4.96
C GLY A 835 -19.08 18.02 -6.38
N MET A 836 -18.51 19.00 -7.09
CA MET A 836 -18.84 19.27 -8.49
C MET A 836 -18.55 18.05 -9.39
N ARG A 837 -17.39 17.39 -9.24
CA ARG A 837 -17.06 16.16 -9.99
C ARG A 837 -18.03 15.02 -9.70
N TYR A 838 -18.40 14.82 -8.43
CA TYR A 838 -19.35 13.78 -8.06
C TYR A 838 -20.75 14.08 -8.61
N MET A 839 -21.17 15.35 -8.62
CA MET A 839 -22.42 15.77 -9.26
C MET A 839 -22.36 15.67 -10.79
N GLU A 840 -21.22 15.95 -11.44
CA GLU A 840 -20.98 15.72 -12.87
C GLU A 840 -21.18 14.23 -13.22
N ALA A 841 -20.52 13.33 -12.49
CA ALA A 841 -20.68 11.89 -12.69
C ALA A 841 -22.12 11.41 -12.45
N GLN A 842 -22.80 11.94 -11.43
CA GLN A 842 -24.21 11.63 -11.19
C GLN A 842 -25.09 12.14 -12.34
N TYR A 843 -24.97 13.41 -12.72
CA TYR A 843 -25.74 14.01 -13.82
C TYR A 843 -25.58 13.22 -15.13
N LEU A 844 -24.35 12.93 -15.56
CA LEU A 844 -24.06 12.16 -16.77
C LEU A 844 -24.56 10.70 -16.72
N THR A 845 -24.77 10.14 -15.52
CA THR A 845 -25.35 8.80 -15.32
C THR A 845 -26.85 8.84 -15.00
N GLY A 846 -27.56 9.87 -15.45
CA GLY A 846 -29.03 9.94 -15.42
C GLY A 846 -29.64 10.78 -14.29
N GLY A 847 -28.90 11.74 -13.74
CA GLY A 847 -29.40 12.72 -12.75
C GLY A 847 -28.80 12.58 -11.35
N LEU A 848 -29.07 13.59 -10.51
CA LEU A 848 -28.47 13.75 -9.18
C LEU A 848 -29.07 12.79 -8.14
N VAL A 849 -28.28 12.42 -7.15
CA VAL A 849 -28.70 11.47 -6.09
C VAL A 849 -29.19 12.22 -4.86
N ASP A 850 -30.40 11.91 -4.39
CA ASP A 850 -30.92 12.32 -3.10
C ASP A 850 -30.83 11.13 -2.11
N PRO A 851 -30.04 11.21 -1.03
CA PRO A 851 -29.96 10.15 -0.02
C PRO A 851 -31.32 9.84 0.64
N LYS A 852 -32.26 10.79 0.62
CA LYS A 852 -33.57 10.69 1.28
C LYS A 852 -34.64 10.02 0.41
N GLN A 853 -34.41 9.88 -0.90
CA GLN A 853 -35.38 9.34 -1.87
C GLN A 853 -34.73 8.27 -2.76
N ALA A 854 -35.40 7.13 -2.94
CA ALA A 854 -34.96 6.16 -3.94
C ALA A 854 -35.13 6.70 -5.37
N GLY A 855 -34.05 6.65 -6.16
CA GLY A 855 -34.02 7.11 -7.55
C GLY A 855 -33.04 8.27 -7.77
N ARG A 856 -33.06 8.81 -9.00
CA ARG A 856 -32.31 10.02 -9.38
C ARG A 856 -33.29 11.17 -9.65
N ILE A 857 -32.81 12.39 -9.45
CA ILE A 857 -33.58 13.62 -9.58
C ILE A 857 -32.98 14.46 -10.70
N ASP A 858 -33.85 15.02 -11.55
CA ASP A 858 -33.44 15.91 -12.63
C ASP A 858 -32.96 17.27 -12.11
N LEU A 859 -32.17 17.98 -12.91
CA LEU A 859 -31.48 19.21 -12.52
C LEU A 859 -32.45 20.32 -12.10
N GLN A 860 -33.59 20.46 -12.81
CA GLN A 860 -34.66 21.42 -12.49
C GLN A 860 -35.29 21.16 -11.12
N ASP A 861 -35.58 19.89 -10.81
CA ASP A 861 -36.15 19.47 -9.54
C ASP A 861 -35.14 19.64 -8.40
N ALA A 862 -33.85 19.35 -8.64
CA ALA A 862 -32.79 19.53 -7.66
C ALA A 862 -32.59 21.01 -7.25
N VAL A 863 -32.68 21.95 -8.20
CA VAL A 863 -32.71 23.40 -7.91
C VAL A 863 -33.96 23.77 -7.11
N THR A 864 -35.14 23.29 -7.53
CA THR A 864 -36.41 23.58 -6.86
C THR A 864 -36.44 23.09 -5.42
N ARG A 865 -35.84 21.93 -5.15
CA ARG A 865 -35.65 21.34 -3.81
C ARG A 865 -34.50 21.96 -3.01
N LYS A 866 -33.74 22.92 -3.59
CA LYS A 866 -32.53 23.54 -3.02
C LYS A 866 -31.39 22.55 -2.71
N MET A 867 -31.37 21.41 -3.40
CA MET A 867 -30.25 20.47 -3.30
C MET A 867 -28.98 21.05 -3.92
N ILE A 868 -29.12 21.87 -4.96
CA ILE A 868 -28.04 22.60 -5.63
C ILE A 868 -28.42 24.07 -5.81
N ASP A 869 -27.42 24.94 -5.84
CA ASP A 869 -27.61 26.34 -6.23
C ASP A 869 -27.77 26.47 -7.76
N GLY A 870 -28.47 27.52 -8.21
CA GLY A 870 -28.60 27.82 -9.64
C GLY A 870 -27.26 28.06 -10.36
N SER A 871 -26.22 28.46 -9.63
CA SER A 871 -24.84 28.55 -10.14
C SER A 871 -24.24 27.17 -10.42
N MET A 872 -24.40 26.22 -9.50
CA MET A 872 -23.95 24.83 -9.67
C MET A 872 -24.74 24.14 -10.79
N ALA A 873 -26.05 24.41 -10.90
CA ALA A 873 -26.88 23.88 -11.99
C ALA A 873 -26.37 24.33 -13.36
N ARG A 874 -26.07 25.63 -13.54
CA ARG A 874 -25.52 26.13 -14.81
C ARG A 874 -24.15 25.52 -15.13
N GLU A 875 -23.28 25.38 -14.13
CA GLU A 875 -21.96 24.75 -14.27
C GLU A 875 -22.05 23.26 -14.65
N LEU A 876 -23.05 22.53 -14.13
CA LEU A 876 -23.33 21.15 -14.51
C LEU A 876 -23.96 21.01 -15.91
N GLN A 877 -24.65 22.04 -16.41
CA GLN A 877 -25.31 22.02 -17.72
C GLN A 877 -24.37 22.43 -18.88
N GLU A 878 -23.31 23.19 -18.59
CA GLU A 878 -22.33 23.69 -19.57
C GLU A 878 -21.07 22.80 -19.61
N ASP A 879 -20.98 21.86 -20.56
CA ASP A 879 -19.85 20.92 -20.76
C ASP A 879 -18.46 21.58 -20.74
N VAL A 880 -18.37 22.84 -21.18
CA VAL A 880 -17.12 23.63 -21.27
C VAL A 880 -16.50 23.87 -19.88
N ASN A 881 -17.30 23.85 -18.83
CA ASN A 881 -16.86 24.08 -17.45
C ASN A 881 -16.36 22.80 -16.75
N TYR A 882 -16.53 21.62 -17.34
CA TYR A 882 -16.14 20.35 -16.71
C TYR A 882 -14.62 20.23 -16.57
N ALA A 883 -14.19 19.73 -15.41
CA ALA A 883 -12.78 19.74 -15.04
C ALA A 883 -11.98 18.64 -15.77
N LYS A 884 -10.93 19.05 -16.49
CA LYS A 884 -10.04 18.15 -17.26
C LYS A 884 -8.99 17.47 -16.36
N ASP A 885 -9.48 16.60 -15.48
CA ASP A 885 -8.70 15.92 -14.44
C ASP A 885 -8.20 14.51 -14.81
N LEU A 886 -8.71 13.92 -15.90
CA LEU A 886 -8.34 12.59 -16.35
C LEU A 886 -7.29 12.69 -17.45
N ILE A 887 -6.42 11.69 -17.55
CA ILE A 887 -5.48 11.56 -18.67
C ILE A 887 -6.00 10.44 -19.57
N ASP A 888 -6.19 10.74 -20.86
CA ASP A 888 -6.57 9.74 -21.85
C ASP A 888 -5.49 8.65 -21.92
N PRO A 889 -5.81 7.36 -21.68
CA PRO A 889 -4.85 6.27 -21.78
C PRO A 889 -4.21 6.12 -23.18
N VAL A 890 -4.89 6.54 -24.24
CA VAL A 890 -4.43 6.45 -25.63
C VAL A 890 -3.69 7.71 -26.07
N THR A 891 -4.32 8.90 -25.98
CA THR A 891 -3.70 10.15 -26.49
C THR A 891 -2.76 10.83 -25.49
N LYS A 892 -2.83 10.48 -24.20
CA LYS A 892 -2.15 11.13 -23.06
C LYS A 892 -2.52 12.61 -22.86
N GLU A 893 -3.59 13.09 -23.50
CA GLU A 893 -4.14 14.43 -23.27
C GLU A 893 -5.01 14.49 -22.00
N LYS A 894 -5.19 15.70 -21.46
CA LYS A 894 -6.11 15.93 -20.34
C LYS A 894 -7.54 16.07 -20.83
N ILE A 895 -8.43 15.24 -20.30
CA ILE A 895 -9.85 15.17 -20.67
C ILE A 895 -10.76 15.26 -19.44
N ASN A 896 -12.01 15.68 -19.64
CA ASN A 896 -13.06 15.65 -18.61
C ASN A 896 -13.76 14.27 -18.57
N TYR A 897 -14.68 14.05 -17.62
CA TYR A 897 -15.31 12.73 -17.46
C TYR A 897 -16.28 12.41 -18.61
N LYS A 898 -16.98 13.41 -19.14
CA LYS A 898 -17.84 13.27 -20.33
C LYS A 898 -17.06 12.83 -21.57
N GLU A 899 -15.97 13.52 -21.90
CA GLU A 899 -15.04 13.18 -22.99
C GLU A 899 -14.46 11.77 -22.82
N ALA A 900 -14.29 11.29 -21.58
CA ALA A 900 -13.87 9.91 -21.31
C ALA A 900 -15.02 8.90 -21.53
N MET A 901 -16.26 9.22 -21.13
CA MET A 901 -17.44 8.39 -21.40
C MET A 901 -17.71 8.28 -22.91
N ASP A 902 -17.62 9.38 -23.66
CA ASP A 902 -17.81 9.42 -25.11
C ASP A 902 -16.75 8.61 -25.88
N ARG A 903 -15.58 8.36 -25.26
CA ARG A 903 -14.50 7.51 -25.79
C ARG A 903 -14.58 6.06 -25.34
N CYS A 904 -15.51 5.71 -24.43
CA CYS A 904 -15.66 4.33 -23.98
C CYS A 904 -16.26 3.44 -25.06
N HIS A 905 -15.77 2.21 -25.15
CA HIS A 905 -16.48 1.14 -25.83
C HIS A 905 -17.59 0.63 -24.90
N THR A 906 -18.81 0.43 -25.43
CA THR A 906 -19.87 -0.26 -24.70
C THR A 906 -19.74 -1.74 -25.01
N ASP A 907 -19.49 -2.58 -24.01
CA ASP A 907 -19.47 -4.03 -24.19
C ASP A 907 -20.87 -4.53 -24.56
N GLU A 908 -21.00 -5.19 -25.71
CA GLU A 908 -22.27 -5.71 -26.24
C GLU A 908 -22.93 -6.73 -25.30
N HIS A 909 -22.15 -7.44 -24.48
CA HIS A 909 -22.66 -8.48 -23.59
C HIS A 909 -23.15 -7.93 -22.24
N THR A 910 -22.39 -7.04 -21.60
CA THR A 910 -22.76 -6.49 -20.29
C THR A 910 -23.48 -5.15 -20.35
N GLY A 911 -23.35 -4.38 -21.44
CA GLY A 911 -23.82 -3.00 -21.54
C GLY A 911 -22.99 -2.00 -20.73
N LEU A 912 -21.81 -2.40 -20.24
CA LEU A 912 -20.93 -1.55 -19.44
C LEU A 912 -20.01 -0.68 -20.31
N LEU A 913 -19.79 0.56 -19.88
CA LEU A 913 -18.81 1.46 -20.51
C LEU A 913 -17.39 1.10 -20.08
N LEU A 914 -16.53 0.81 -21.05
CA LEU A 914 -15.13 0.45 -20.85
C LEU A 914 -14.21 1.41 -21.61
N LEU A 915 -13.31 2.09 -20.89
CA LEU A 915 -12.39 3.06 -21.50
C LEU A 915 -11.24 2.31 -22.21
N PRO A 916 -10.96 2.57 -23.50
CA PRO A 916 -9.88 1.89 -24.21
C PRO A 916 -8.50 2.33 -23.70
N ALA A 917 -7.58 1.38 -23.50
CA ALA A 917 -6.18 1.65 -23.14
C ALA A 917 -5.24 0.62 -23.77
N SER A 918 -4.19 1.07 -24.47
CA SER A 918 -3.22 0.19 -25.14
C SER A 918 -1.82 0.32 -24.54
N SER A 919 -1.14 -0.81 -24.35
CA SER A 919 0.24 -0.84 -23.86
C SER A 919 1.29 -0.43 -24.91
N ASN A 920 0.92 -0.35 -26.19
CA ASN A 920 1.86 -0.21 -27.32
C ASN A 920 2.04 1.22 -27.83
N SER A 921 1.80 2.25 -27.01
CA SER A 921 2.04 3.65 -27.35
C SER A 921 3.54 4.04 -27.35
N GLN A 922 4.36 3.29 -28.08
CA GLN A 922 5.76 3.63 -28.38
C GLN A 922 6.19 3.34 -29.83
N SER A 923 5.26 2.90 -30.69
CA SER A 923 5.52 2.67 -32.12
C SER A 923 4.42 3.21 -33.02
N TYR A 924 4.74 4.28 -33.76
CA TYR A 924 4.07 4.81 -34.94
C TYR A 924 2.57 5.15 -34.85
N ALA A 925 2.31 6.45 -34.67
CA ALA A 925 1.07 7.06 -35.12
C ALA A 925 0.89 6.81 -36.63
N THR A 926 -0.10 5.99 -37.01
CA THR A 926 -0.56 5.83 -38.39
C THR A 926 -1.97 6.40 -38.51
N TYR A 927 -2.07 7.57 -39.14
CA TYR A 927 -3.36 8.16 -39.51
C TYR A 927 -4.12 7.21 -40.44
N ARG A 928 -5.33 6.81 -40.05
CA ARG A 928 -6.37 6.33 -40.97
C ARG A 928 -7.60 7.25 -40.86
N PRO A 929 -7.90 8.09 -41.86
CA PRO A 929 -9.13 8.87 -41.87
C PRO A 929 -10.30 7.96 -42.26
N VAL A 930 -11.32 7.88 -41.40
CA VAL A 930 -12.58 7.19 -41.73
C VAL A 930 -13.52 8.16 -42.44
N ASN A 931 -13.43 8.21 -43.77
CA ASN A 931 -14.48 8.82 -44.59
C ASN A 931 -15.74 7.94 -44.53
N LYS A 932 -16.75 8.35 -43.76
CA LYS A 932 -18.12 7.86 -43.96
C LYS A 932 -18.75 8.60 -45.14
N LEU A 933 -18.58 8.05 -46.33
CA LEU A 933 -19.43 8.39 -47.48
C LEU A 933 -20.70 7.54 -47.44
N SER A 934 -21.84 8.22 -47.49
CA SER A 934 -23.14 7.63 -47.78
C SER A 934 -23.20 7.12 -49.22
N ASN A 935 -23.66 5.89 -49.45
CA ASN A 935 -24.49 5.57 -50.63
C ASN A 935 -25.25 4.24 -50.50
N THR A 936 -26.58 4.36 -50.53
CA THR A 936 -27.56 3.57 -51.30
C THR A 936 -27.38 2.07 -51.57
N LEU A 937 -28.38 1.31 -51.08
CA LEU A 937 -29.28 0.42 -51.85
C LEU A 937 -28.74 -0.24 -53.13
N TYR A 938 -28.70 -1.58 -53.18
CA TYR A 938 -29.60 -2.44 -53.98
C TYR A 938 -29.32 -3.95 -53.80
N SER A 939 -30.32 -4.81 -54.10
CA SER A 939 -30.23 -6.27 -54.35
C SER A 939 -29.72 -7.17 -53.21
N SER A 940 -30.51 -7.93 -52.44
CA SER A 940 -31.55 -8.94 -52.73
C SER A 940 -31.06 -10.37 -53.06
N LEU A 941 -31.60 -11.33 -52.28
CA LEU A 941 -31.94 -12.74 -52.59
C LEU A 941 -30.87 -13.86 -52.50
N ASN A 942 -31.26 -14.88 -51.70
CA ASN A 942 -30.87 -16.30 -51.68
C ASN A 942 -29.44 -16.63 -51.21
N TYR A 943 -29.20 -17.63 -50.35
CA TYR A 943 -30.01 -18.77 -49.88
C TYR A 943 -30.11 -18.84 -48.35
#